data_AF-A0A523TGW0-F1
#
_entry.id   AF-A0A523TGW0-F1
#
_cell.length_a   1.000
_cell.length_b   1.000
_cell.length_c   1.000
_cell.angle_alpha   90.00
_cell.angle_beta   90.00
_cell.angle_gamma   90.00
#
_symmetry.space_group_name_H-M   'P 1'
#
loop_
_entity.id
_entity.type
_entity.pdbx_description
1 polymer ?
#
loop_
_entity_poly.entity_id
_entity_poly.type
_entity_poly.pdbx_seq_one_letter_code
_entity_poly.pdbx_strand_id
1 'polypeptide(L)'
;MKFQLSVSAGFAKLAKIRTESIAVEIPTTMSIFEKESNSFWKIGDGDNSFTMGLPRSSLHQQKPEFGDEDLLFVANILMHRSLNPSLIEKQLAKTKELMSEYLENIPQEKATILIQPTDSIEILKQVLHLIKDFEIKNIAITNMLPLLNNQRKAVSFIAGISSFLPIDTILYLLSPVPHTYWPILAYAGIDVFNNGFAEIASKQSMYLTDFGGLDLESFSEKPCFCEVCNSVNQLNELLLPDSKSPDQTLLEKHNKWIVTKKIREIRNALRNNDLRSYVEQMIHSNVFTGAALRLLDKQHNDVIISRTPTWKTSLIKHITEYSYYRPEIQEFQRRIRDRYQIWESKKVVVIFPCSARKPYSLSKSHEKFLKTLGSISNKKRGYIQELILTSPLGVIPRELEIVYPAAHYDIPVTGDWSHEEKEIAVKQLTNVLSKAKTSKLSVIAHVSNEYVELCKDAEKQLKMKFKYTASSDKTTSSASLSLLYDELNSILKDLKPKTYLSDMELIQTIADYQFGSRIGQEMFKENCRIRSKPNQPLFIMKDKKQIGVIHPTTGKLTLTLETGKTLAEKEKYFVLFDDEELEGSTLFAVGVNDADPQIRPTDSVVILNKKRELVGVGNAIISGKDMKEAKRGPAVKIKQKA
;
A
#
# COMPACT_ATOMS: atom_id res chain seq x y z
N MET A 1 43.70 5.70 28.96
CA MET A 1 42.80 6.72 28.37
C MET A 1 41.45 6.64 29.06
N LYS A 2 41.03 7.69 29.77
CA LYS A 2 39.64 7.81 30.24
C LYS A 2 38.85 8.60 29.19
N PHE A 3 37.86 7.95 28.60
CA PHE A 3 36.95 8.57 27.64
C PHE A 3 35.76 9.14 28.40
N GLN A 4 35.42 10.40 28.18
CA GLN A 4 34.21 10.99 28.74
C GLN A 4 33.43 11.67 27.61
N LEU A 5 32.33 11.03 27.21
CA LEU A 5 31.36 11.57 26.26
C LEU A 5 30.38 12.44 27.03
N SER A 6 30.31 13.73 26.71
CA SER A 6 29.18 14.58 27.07
C SER A 6 28.39 14.95 25.82
N VAL A 7 27.08 14.98 25.97
CA VAL A 7 26.07 15.17 24.94
C VAL A 7 25.31 16.43 25.33
N SER A 8 25.26 17.46 24.48
CA SER A 8 24.33 18.57 24.65
C SER A 8 23.08 18.39 23.79
N ALA A 9 21.96 18.95 24.27
CA ALA A 9 20.66 18.92 23.63
C ALA A 9 20.61 19.89 22.44
N GLY A 10 20.37 19.36 21.24
CA GLY A 10 20.34 20.10 19.97
C GLY A 10 20.86 19.22 18.84
N PHE A 11 20.14 19.14 17.73
CA PHE A 11 20.40 18.24 16.60
C PHE A 11 21.71 18.57 15.84
N ALA A 12 22.86 18.19 16.39
CA ALA A 12 24.14 17.82 15.76
C ALA A 12 25.19 17.73 16.89
N LYS A 13 25.88 16.59 17.07
CA LYS A 13 26.86 16.44 18.17
C LYS A 13 28.29 16.35 17.64
N LEU A 14 29.13 17.19 18.23
CA LEU A 14 30.58 17.26 18.07
C LEU A 14 31.24 16.28 19.06
N ALA A 15 32.41 15.69 18.77
CA ALA A 15 33.16 14.83 19.69
C ALA A 15 34.35 15.57 20.32
N LYS A 16 34.53 15.58 21.65
CA LYS A 16 35.62 16.30 22.32
C LYS A 16 36.68 15.32 22.87
N ILE A 17 37.94 15.47 22.49
CA ILE A 17 39.08 14.65 22.89
C ILE A 17 40.04 15.50 23.75
N ARG A 18 40.42 15.02 24.93
CA ARG A 18 41.42 15.66 25.80
C ARG A 18 42.58 14.70 26.09
N THR A 19 43.80 15.20 25.97
CA THR A 19 45.04 14.59 26.49
C THR A 19 45.73 15.59 27.43
N GLU A 20 46.77 15.15 28.16
CA GLU A 20 47.39 15.92 29.26
C GLU A 20 47.90 17.31 28.88
N SER A 21 48.10 17.60 27.59
CA SER A 21 48.60 18.88 27.10
C SER A 21 47.75 19.58 26.02
N ILE A 22 46.68 18.95 25.47
CA ILE A 22 45.84 19.53 24.40
C ILE A 22 44.37 19.07 24.52
N ALA A 23 43.42 19.97 24.23
CA ALA A 23 41.99 19.70 24.11
C ALA A 23 41.49 20.00 22.68
N VAL A 24 40.77 19.06 22.05
CA VAL A 24 40.19 19.20 20.70
C VAL A 24 38.68 18.94 20.76
N GLU A 25 37.89 19.84 20.18
CA GLU A 25 36.46 19.62 19.86
C GLU A 25 36.33 19.28 18.38
N ILE A 26 35.58 18.24 18.04
CA ILE A 26 35.38 17.75 16.66
C ILE A 26 33.92 17.98 16.25
N PRO A 27 33.63 19.11 15.61
CA PRO A 27 32.54 19.22 14.67
C PRO A 27 32.70 18.32 13.43
N THR A 28 31.59 17.76 12.98
CA THR A 28 31.12 17.86 11.58
C THR A 28 31.90 17.20 10.41
N THR A 29 31.11 16.91 9.36
CA THR A 29 31.46 16.69 7.94
C THR A 29 32.73 15.88 7.62
N MET A 30 32.50 14.61 7.28
CA MET A 30 33.49 13.74 6.66
C MET A 30 33.66 14.07 5.16
N SER A 31 34.91 14.22 4.71
CA SER A 31 35.29 14.24 3.29
C SER A 31 36.42 13.23 3.03
N ILE A 32 36.43 12.60 1.86
CA ILE A 32 37.40 11.54 1.50
C ILE A 32 38.33 12.07 0.40
N PHE A 33 39.63 11.82 0.54
CA PHE A 33 40.64 12.14 -0.48
C PHE A 33 41.67 11.02 -0.64
N GLU A 34 42.35 11.00 -1.79
CA GLU A 34 43.35 9.99 -2.16
C GLU A 34 44.78 10.48 -1.91
N LYS A 35 45.62 9.57 -1.41
CA LYS A 35 47.09 9.67 -1.49
C LYS A 35 47.65 8.29 -1.80
N GLU A 36 48.41 8.17 -2.88
CA GLU A 36 49.16 6.94 -3.24
C GLU A 36 48.30 5.66 -3.16
N SER A 37 47.19 5.62 -3.90
CA SER A 37 46.27 4.47 -4.02
C SER A 37 45.51 4.05 -2.75
N ASN A 38 45.67 4.77 -1.63
CA ASN A 38 44.90 4.55 -0.40
C ASN A 38 43.93 5.70 -0.14
N SER A 39 42.72 5.34 0.30
CA SER A 39 41.67 6.30 0.63
C SER A 39 41.72 6.62 2.12
N PHE A 40 41.67 7.91 2.47
CA PHE A 40 41.69 8.38 3.85
C PHE A 40 40.44 9.21 4.14
N TRP A 41 39.87 9.02 5.33
CA TRP A 41 38.93 9.98 5.89
C TRP A 41 39.71 11.22 6.31
N LYS A 42 39.34 12.39 5.77
CA LYS A 42 39.71 13.69 6.33
C LYS A 42 38.64 14.08 7.33
N ILE A 43 39.02 14.19 8.59
CA ILE A 43 38.13 14.60 9.67
C ILE A 43 38.63 15.96 10.17
N GLY A 44 37.81 16.99 10.02
CA GLY A 44 38.13 18.38 10.35
C GLY A 44 37.89 19.35 9.18
N ASP A 45 38.15 20.64 9.41
CA ASP A 45 38.01 21.72 8.42
C ASP A 45 39.34 22.47 8.25
N GLY A 46 39.72 22.77 7.01
CA GLY A 46 41.00 23.42 6.67
C GLY A 46 42.25 22.67 7.17
N ASP A 47 43.14 23.40 7.84
CA ASP A 47 44.44 22.92 8.34
C ASP A 47 44.35 22.07 9.62
N ASN A 48 43.21 22.08 10.32
CA ASN A 48 42.95 21.28 11.53
C ASN A 48 42.26 19.96 11.20
N SER A 49 42.80 19.25 10.20
CA SER A 49 42.27 17.97 9.76
C SER A 49 43.25 16.84 10.04
N PHE A 50 42.74 15.71 10.53
CA PHE A 50 43.54 14.49 10.61
C PHE A 50 43.04 13.46 9.61
N THR A 51 43.99 12.64 9.15
CA THR A 51 43.72 11.55 8.21
C THR A 51 43.60 10.25 8.98
N MET A 52 42.45 9.60 8.83
CA MET A 52 42.27 8.23 9.28
C MET A 52 42.24 7.38 8.03
N GLY A 53 43.14 6.40 7.91
CA GLY A 53 43.04 5.42 6.84
C GLY A 53 41.62 4.86 6.86
N LEU A 54 40.93 4.88 5.72
CA LEU A 54 39.75 4.03 5.62
C LEU A 54 40.24 2.64 6.02
N PRO A 55 39.52 1.90 6.90
CA PRO A 55 39.81 0.49 7.04
C PRO A 55 39.92 -0.02 5.60
N ARG A 56 41.01 -0.74 5.28
CA ARG A 56 41.10 -1.46 4.01
C ARG A 56 39.71 -1.98 3.83
N SER A 57 39.06 -1.58 2.74
CA SER A 57 37.67 -1.90 2.48
C SER A 57 37.45 -3.36 2.85
N SER A 58 36.23 -3.76 3.13
CA SER A 58 35.87 -5.16 3.42
C SER A 58 36.52 -6.19 2.45
N LEU A 59 37.05 -5.74 1.31
CA LEU A 59 38.20 -6.20 0.51
C LEU A 59 39.33 -7.04 1.13
N HIS A 60 39.49 -7.15 2.45
CA HIS A 60 40.34 -8.20 3.04
C HIS A 60 39.68 -8.79 4.29
N GLN A 61 38.57 -9.49 4.12
CA GLN A 61 38.16 -10.48 5.12
C GLN A 61 38.93 -11.77 4.83
N GLN A 62 39.73 -12.25 5.80
CA GLN A 62 40.21 -13.62 5.76
C GLN A 62 39.01 -14.56 5.70
N LYS A 63 39.05 -15.61 4.87
CA LYS A 63 38.04 -16.68 4.80
C LYS A 63 37.66 -17.10 6.23
N PRO A 64 36.46 -16.74 6.73
CA PRO A 64 36.03 -17.23 8.03
C PRO A 64 35.50 -18.66 7.86
N GLU A 65 35.77 -19.52 8.83
CA GLU A 65 35.02 -20.77 8.99
C GLU A 65 33.62 -20.40 9.51
N PHE A 66 32.59 -20.62 8.71
CA PHE A 66 31.21 -20.25 9.04
C PHE A 66 30.38 -21.47 9.42
N GLY A 67 29.44 -21.31 10.36
CA GLY A 67 28.45 -22.33 10.68
C GLY A 67 27.34 -22.42 9.63
N ASP A 68 26.57 -23.51 9.65
CA ASP A 68 25.49 -23.75 8.67
C ASP A 68 24.35 -22.71 8.72
N GLU A 69 24.19 -21.96 9.81
CA GLU A 69 23.09 -21.01 10.04
C GLU A 69 23.45 -19.51 9.84
N ASP A 70 24.69 -19.18 9.47
CA ASP A 70 25.14 -17.77 9.44
C ASP A 70 24.82 -17.06 8.11
N LEU A 71 24.31 -15.82 8.20
CA LEU A 71 24.29 -14.88 7.08
C LEU A 71 25.69 -14.33 6.83
N LEU A 72 26.16 -14.37 5.57
CA LEU A 72 27.55 -14.08 5.21
C LEU A 72 27.67 -12.75 4.48
N PHE A 73 28.44 -11.82 5.01
CA PHE A 73 28.65 -10.52 4.39
C PHE A 73 29.61 -10.65 3.21
N VAL A 74 29.10 -10.40 2.00
CA VAL A 74 29.91 -10.49 0.76
C VAL A 74 30.35 -9.13 0.22
N ALA A 75 29.66 -8.05 0.62
CA ALA A 75 30.02 -6.69 0.22
C ALA A 75 29.54 -5.62 1.19
N ASN A 76 30.24 -4.49 1.18
CA ASN A 76 29.83 -3.25 1.83
C ASN A 76 29.96 -2.07 0.87
N ILE A 77 28.81 -1.54 0.44
CA ILE A 77 28.71 -0.50 -0.58
C ILE A 77 28.43 0.83 0.10
N LEU A 78 29.45 1.69 0.09
CA LEU A 78 29.38 3.04 0.63
C LEU A 78 28.84 3.97 -0.45
N MET A 79 27.67 4.57 -0.23
CA MET A 79 27.01 5.47 -1.21
C MET A 79 26.81 6.89 -0.66
N HIS A 80 27.61 7.27 0.34
CA HIS A 80 27.42 8.51 1.08
C HIS A 80 27.63 9.75 0.19
N ARG A 81 26.78 10.77 0.37
CA ARG A 81 26.77 12.04 -0.40
C ARG A 81 28.11 12.78 -0.50
N SER A 82 29.03 12.55 0.44
CA SER A 82 30.35 13.20 0.44
C SER A 82 31.34 12.54 -0.53
N LEU A 83 30.97 11.42 -1.16
CA LEU A 83 31.82 10.69 -2.09
C LEU A 83 31.68 11.28 -3.50
N ASN A 84 32.82 11.46 -4.18
CA ASN A 84 32.85 11.82 -5.58
C ASN A 84 32.18 10.71 -6.42
N PRO A 85 31.29 11.01 -7.37
CA PRO A 85 30.66 9.98 -8.22
C PRO A 85 31.66 9.02 -8.89
N SER A 86 32.80 9.53 -9.36
CA SER A 86 33.87 8.70 -9.94
C SER A 86 34.48 7.71 -8.94
N LEU A 87 34.50 8.05 -7.65
CA LEU A 87 34.96 7.17 -6.58
C LEU A 87 33.94 6.06 -6.31
N ILE A 88 32.65 6.39 -6.36
CA ILE A 88 31.56 5.41 -6.23
C ILE A 88 31.63 4.40 -7.38
N GLU A 89 31.81 4.85 -8.62
CA GLU A 89 31.94 3.96 -9.78
C GLU A 89 33.16 3.02 -9.65
N LYS A 90 34.33 3.55 -9.26
CA LYS A 90 35.52 2.72 -8.99
C LYS A 90 35.26 1.71 -7.85
N GLN A 91 34.60 2.14 -6.78
CA GLN A 91 34.23 1.25 -5.67
C GLN A 91 33.28 0.15 -6.13
N LEU A 92 32.28 0.48 -6.96
CA LEU A 92 31.33 -0.49 -7.49
C LEU A 92 32.02 -1.52 -8.39
N ALA A 93 32.94 -1.08 -9.27
CA ALA A 93 33.72 -1.99 -10.11
C ALA A 93 34.53 -2.98 -9.25
N LYS A 94 35.24 -2.47 -8.23
CA LYS A 94 36.02 -3.32 -7.32
C LYS A 94 35.14 -4.22 -6.44
N THR A 95 33.94 -3.76 -6.10
CA THR A 95 32.96 -4.56 -5.35
C THR A 95 32.40 -5.69 -6.20
N LYS A 96 32.16 -5.45 -7.49
CA LYS A 96 31.74 -6.46 -8.46
C LYS A 96 32.77 -7.60 -8.57
N GLU A 97 34.05 -7.26 -8.65
CA GLU A 97 35.15 -8.25 -8.70
C GLU A 97 35.15 -9.13 -7.44
N LEU A 98 35.12 -8.51 -6.26
CA LEU A 98 35.03 -9.23 -4.99
C LEU A 98 33.82 -10.13 -4.85
N MET A 99 32.65 -9.61 -5.21
CA MET A 99 31.42 -10.39 -5.10
C MET A 99 31.49 -11.63 -5.98
N SER A 100 32.11 -11.51 -7.16
CA SER A 100 32.34 -12.67 -8.04
C SER A 100 33.21 -13.72 -7.34
N GLU A 101 34.32 -13.31 -6.70
CA GLU A 101 35.21 -14.21 -5.96
C GLU A 101 34.51 -14.87 -4.75
N TYR A 102 33.77 -14.11 -3.94
CA TYR A 102 33.11 -14.65 -2.76
C TYR A 102 31.96 -15.60 -3.12
N LEU A 103 31.20 -15.30 -4.17
CA LEU A 103 30.06 -16.12 -4.59
C LEU A 103 30.47 -17.44 -5.28
N GLU A 104 31.76 -17.64 -5.60
CA GLU A 104 32.27 -18.98 -5.95
C GLU A 104 32.17 -19.97 -4.79
N ASN A 105 32.21 -19.47 -3.55
CA ASN A 105 32.26 -20.29 -2.33
C ASN A 105 31.04 -20.09 -1.42
N ILE A 106 30.26 -19.02 -1.62
CA ILE A 106 29.12 -18.65 -0.79
C ILE A 106 27.84 -18.72 -1.63
N PRO A 107 26.86 -19.56 -1.23
CA PRO A 107 25.55 -19.57 -1.88
C PRO A 107 24.86 -18.19 -1.80
N GLN A 108 24.25 -17.76 -2.89
CA GLN A 108 23.60 -16.44 -3.01
C GLN A 108 22.51 -16.23 -1.94
N GLU A 109 21.83 -17.29 -1.51
CA GLU A 109 20.81 -17.24 -0.47
C GLU A 109 21.37 -16.94 0.94
N LYS A 110 22.65 -17.22 1.18
CA LYS A 110 23.36 -16.88 2.43
C LYS A 110 24.08 -15.54 2.35
N ALA A 111 24.35 -15.07 1.13
CA ALA A 111 25.07 -13.83 0.88
C ALA A 111 24.24 -12.60 1.29
N THR A 112 24.88 -11.68 2.02
CA THR A 112 24.32 -10.42 2.50
C THR A 112 25.17 -9.25 2.03
N ILE A 113 24.51 -8.22 1.49
CA ILE A 113 25.16 -6.96 1.11
C ILE A 113 24.79 -5.87 2.09
N LEU A 114 25.80 -5.18 2.62
CA LEU A 114 25.62 -3.94 3.34
C LEU A 114 25.55 -2.77 2.36
N ILE A 115 24.49 -1.96 2.46
CA ILE A 115 24.37 -0.71 1.71
C ILE A 115 24.22 0.46 2.68
N GLN A 116 24.80 1.60 2.33
CA GLN A 116 24.57 2.87 3.01
C GLN A 116 23.58 3.74 2.23
N PRO A 117 22.74 4.55 2.88
CA PRO A 117 21.82 5.44 2.19
C PRO A 117 22.54 6.42 1.27
N THR A 118 21.89 6.71 0.15
CA THR A 118 22.28 7.75 -0.78
C THR A 118 21.10 8.62 -1.14
N ASP A 119 21.38 9.86 -1.54
CA ASP A 119 20.40 10.79 -2.06
C ASP A 119 20.44 10.94 -3.58
N SER A 120 21.37 10.26 -4.26
CA SER A 120 21.38 10.13 -5.72
C SER A 120 20.60 8.89 -6.14
N ILE A 121 19.56 9.12 -6.95
CA ILE A 121 18.74 8.05 -7.54
C ILE A 121 19.56 7.25 -8.55
N GLU A 122 20.47 7.90 -9.26
CA GLU A 122 21.34 7.30 -10.27
C GLU A 122 22.30 6.30 -9.62
N ILE A 123 22.98 6.70 -8.54
CA ILE A 123 23.86 5.81 -7.78
C ILE A 123 23.06 4.65 -7.20
N LEU A 124 21.91 4.94 -6.57
CA LEU A 124 21.05 3.88 -6.04
C LEU A 124 20.67 2.87 -7.13
N LYS A 125 20.27 3.34 -8.32
CA LYS A 125 19.95 2.46 -9.45
C LYS A 125 21.15 1.60 -9.84
N GLN A 126 22.36 2.14 -9.98
CA GLN A 126 23.54 1.34 -10.33
C GLN A 126 23.78 0.22 -9.31
N VAL A 127 23.68 0.53 -8.02
CA VAL A 127 23.85 -0.45 -6.94
C VAL A 127 22.75 -1.52 -6.96
N LEU A 128 21.50 -1.12 -7.20
CA LEU A 128 20.39 -2.07 -7.27
C LEU A 128 20.48 -2.98 -8.50
N HIS A 129 20.99 -2.49 -9.64
CA HIS A 129 21.30 -3.35 -10.79
C HIS A 129 22.39 -4.36 -10.43
N LEU A 130 23.49 -3.93 -9.80
CA LEU A 130 24.54 -4.83 -9.34
C LEU A 130 23.98 -5.93 -8.43
N ILE A 131 23.17 -5.56 -7.44
CA ILE A 131 22.53 -6.51 -6.51
C ILE A 131 21.65 -7.51 -7.27
N LYS A 132 20.88 -7.04 -8.26
CA LYS A 132 20.00 -7.86 -9.08
C LYS A 132 20.78 -8.80 -10.00
N ASP A 133 21.88 -8.34 -10.60
CA ASP A 133 22.74 -9.13 -11.49
C ASP A 133 23.37 -10.33 -10.77
N PHE A 134 23.70 -10.17 -9.49
CA PHE A 134 24.21 -11.25 -8.64
C PHE A 134 23.11 -12.02 -7.88
N GLU A 135 21.84 -11.72 -8.16
CA GLU A 135 20.65 -12.36 -7.55
C GLU A 135 20.64 -12.38 -6.01
N ILE A 136 21.25 -11.39 -5.35
CA ILE A 136 21.37 -11.35 -3.89
C ILE A 136 20.04 -11.04 -3.22
N LYS A 137 19.68 -11.86 -2.22
CA LYS A 137 18.38 -11.78 -1.53
C LYS A 137 18.42 -11.20 -0.12
N ASN A 138 19.58 -10.94 0.46
CA ASN A 138 19.70 -10.35 1.79
C ASN A 138 20.41 -9.00 1.70
N ILE A 139 19.73 -7.92 2.09
CA ILE A 139 20.27 -6.56 1.98
C ILE A 139 20.13 -5.85 3.30
N ALA A 140 21.25 -5.38 3.84
CA ALA A 140 21.31 -4.70 5.10
C ALA A 140 21.63 -3.20 4.93
N ILE A 141 20.69 -2.37 5.34
CA ILE A 141 20.79 -0.91 5.31
C ILE A 141 21.44 -0.43 6.61
N THR A 142 22.61 0.17 6.48
CA THR A 142 23.39 0.73 7.59
C THR A 142 23.40 2.26 7.53
N ASN A 143 23.70 2.92 8.64
CA ASN A 143 23.82 4.39 8.72
C ASN A 143 22.62 5.19 8.16
N MET A 144 21.38 4.75 8.43
CA MET A 144 20.15 5.37 7.92
C MET A 144 19.78 6.68 8.63
N LEU A 145 20.18 6.85 9.90
CA LEU A 145 19.79 7.98 10.75
C LEU A 145 20.01 9.36 10.11
N PRO A 146 21.16 9.67 9.48
CA PRO A 146 21.36 10.97 8.84
C PRO A 146 20.37 11.24 7.69
N LEU A 147 19.97 10.21 6.94
CA LEU A 147 19.04 10.37 5.83
C LEU A 147 17.60 10.59 6.33
N LEU A 148 17.22 10.03 7.50
CA LEU A 148 15.88 10.25 8.09
C LEU A 148 15.60 11.72 8.42
N ASN A 149 16.63 12.54 8.67
CA ASN A 149 16.48 13.99 8.82
C ASN A 149 16.03 14.67 7.52
N ASN A 150 16.22 14.03 6.36
CA ASN A 150 15.67 14.46 5.08
C ASN A 150 14.59 13.46 4.62
N GLN A 151 13.38 13.69 5.09
CA GLN A 151 12.20 12.83 4.87
C GLN A 151 12.01 12.43 3.41
N ARG A 152 12.12 13.40 2.48
CA ARG A 152 11.98 13.14 1.04
C ARG A 152 13.01 12.15 0.54
N LYS A 153 14.28 12.41 0.81
CA LYS A 153 15.38 11.55 0.33
C LYS A 153 15.31 10.16 0.97
N ALA A 154 15.01 10.07 2.27
CA ALA A 154 14.82 8.80 2.96
C ALA A 154 13.70 7.95 2.34
N VAL A 155 12.53 8.55 2.09
CA VAL A 155 11.41 7.84 1.48
C VAL A 155 11.75 7.41 0.05
N SER A 156 12.33 8.29 -0.76
CA SER A 156 12.72 7.94 -2.13
C SER A 156 13.78 6.84 -2.18
N PHE A 157 14.72 6.81 -1.24
CA PHE A 157 15.70 5.74 -1.10
C PHE A 157 15.01 4.40 -0.79
N ILE A 158 14.20 4.34 0.27
CA ILE A 158 13.53 3.09 0.69
C ILE A 158 12.56 2.60 -0.40
N ALA A 159 11.68 3.49 -0.88
CA ALA A 159 10.71 3.14 -1.92
C ALA A 159 11.40 2.77 -3.25
N GLY A 160 12.57 3.37 -3.54
CA GLY A 160 13.39 3.00 -4.69
C GLY A 160 13.90 1.56 -4.61
N ILE A 161 14.41 1.15 -3.44
CA ILE A 161 14.83 -0.23 -3.17
C ILE A 161 13.63 -1.18 -3.32
N SER A 162 12.56 -0.93 -2.58
CA SER A 162 11.37 -1.79 -2.56
C SER A 162 10.73 -1.92 -3.93
N SER A 163 10.78 -0.88 -4.76
CA SER A 163 10.23 -0.89 -6.12
C SER A 163 11.10 -1.68 -7.09
N PHE A 164 12.42 -1.62 -6.96
CA PHE A 164 13.34 -2.20 -7.94
C PHE A 164 13.64 -3.68 -7.69
N LEU A 165 13.75 -4.06 -6.42
CA LEU A 165 14.16 -5.40 -6.05
C LEU A 165 12.97 -6.37 -6.00
N PRO A 166 13.21 -7.65 -6.33
CA PRO A 166 12.20 -8.69 -6.22
C PRO A 166 11.64 -8.82 -4.80
N ILE A 167 10.34 -9.16 -4.69
CA ILE A 167 9.64 -9.29 -3.39
C ILE A 167 10.19 -10.38 -2.46
N ASP A 168 10.98 -11.32 -2.99
CA ASP A 168 11.63 -12.39 -2.22
C ASP A 168 12.98 -11.98 -1.60
N THR A 169 13.33 -10.69 -1.71
CA THR A 169 14.48 -10.04 -1.08
C THR A 169 14.12 -9.53 0.31
N ILE A 170 14.97 -9.80 1.31
CA ILE A 170 14.81 -9.33 2.69
C ILE A 170 15.61 -8.05 2.90
N LEU A 171 14.96 -7.02 3.43
CA LEU A 171 15.56 -5.75 3.80
C LEU A 171 15.76 -5.64 5.32
N TYR A 172 17.01 -5.69 5.75
CA TYR A 172 17.42 -5.50 7.14
C TYR A 172 17.78 -4.04 7.40
N LEU A 173 17.07 -3.37 8.29
CA LEU A 173 17.48 -2.07 8.79
C LEU A 173 18.37 -2.25 10.03
N LEU A 174 19.68 -2.36 9.80
CA LEU A 174 20.67 -2.52 10.86
C LEU A 174 20.98 -1.22 11.61
N SER A 175 20.46 -0.09 11.14
CA SER A 175 20.60 1.20 11.83
C SER A 175 19.72 1.23 13.08
N PRO A 176 20.23 1.70 14.24
CA PRO A 176 19.43 1.81 15.46
C PRO A 176 18.49 3.02 15.37
N VAL A 177 17.38 2.85 14.65
CA VAL A 177 16.36 3.90 14.48
C VAL A 177 15.28 3.79 15.57
N PRO A 178 14.67 4.91 15.99
CA PRO A 178 13.59 4.86 16.98
C PRO A 178 12.43 3.98 16.52
N HIS A 179 11.85 3.21 17.45
CA HIS A 179 10.79 2.24 17.15
C HIS A 179 9.49 2.88 16.64
N THR A 180 9.29 4.17 16.86
CA THR A 180 8.17 4.95 16.31
C THR A 180 8.22 5.12 14.79
N TYR A 181 9.38 4.87 14.17
CA TYR A 181 9.57 4.92 12.71
C TYR A 181 9.25 3.56 12.07
N TRP A 182 9.32 2.47 12.83
CA TRP A 182 9.20 1.12 12.28
C TRP A 182 7.87 0.84 11.57
N PRO A 183 6.70 1.33 12.03
CA PRO A 183 5.43 1.07 11.34
C PRO A 183 5.43 1.59 9.89
N ILE A 184 5.89 2.83 9.68
CA ILE A 184 5.93 3.44 8.35
C ILE A 184 7.04 2.85 7.47
N LEU A 185 8.17 2.48 8.08
CA LEU A 185 9.27 1.82 7.37
C LEU A 185 8.87 0.39 6.94
N ALA A 186 8.13 -0.34 7.76
CA ALA A 186 7.56 -1.63 7.41
C ALA A 186 6.53 -1.49 6.27
N TYR A 187 5.69 -0.46 6.34
CA TYR A 187 4.75 -0.14 5.26
C TYR A 187 5.45 0.23 3.94
N ALA A 188 6.66 0.79 4.01
CA ALA A 188 7.50 1.08 2.86
C ALA A 188 8.32 -0.14 2.36
N GLY A 189 8.28 -1.28 3.07
CA GLY A 189 8.91 -2.54 2.65
C GLY A 189 10.14 -2.99 3.45
N ILE A 190 10.43 -2.41 4.62
CA ILE A 190 11.49 -2.92 5.52
C ILE A 190 10.99 -4.14 6.32
N ASP A 191 11.77 -5.21 6.34
CA ASP A 191 11.37 -6.49 6.94
C ASP A 191 11.91 -6.70 8.36
N VAL A 192 13.18 -6.35 8.58
CA VAL A 192 13.90 -6.62 9.84
C VAL A 192 14.43 -5.33 10.44
N PHE A 193 14.30 -5.18 11.76
CA PHE A 193 14.68 -3.97 12.50
C PHE A 193 15.71 -4.29 13.59
N ASN A 194 16.73 -3.45 13.71
CA ASN A 194 17.69 -3.48 14.81
C ASN A 194 17.10 -2.83 16.07
N ASN A 195 17.13 -3.54 17.20
CA ASN A 195 16.67 -3.06 18.51
C ASN A 195 17.69 -2.19 19.26
N GLY A 196 18.90 -1.97 18.73
CA GLY A 196 19.99 -1.23 19.40
C GLY A 196 19.65 0.21 19.82
N PHE A 197 18.58 0.80 19.26
CA PHE A 197 18.06 2.07 19.76
C PHE A 197 17.60 1.98 21.22
N ALA A 198 17.06 0.84 21.66
CA ALA A 198 16.67 0.61 23.05
C ALA A 198 17.86 0.75 24.00
N GLU A 199 19.01 0.20 23.62
CA GLU A 199 20.25 0.27 24.41
C GLU A 199 20.82 1.69 24.45
N ILE A 200 20.80 2.38 23.30
CA ILE A 200 21.23 3.79 23.21
C ILE A 200 20.34 4.66 24.10
N ALA A 201 19.02 4.47 24.04
CA ALA A 201 18.05 5.19 24.86
C ALA A 201 18.30 4.94 26.36
N SER A 202 18.53 3.69 26.77
CA SER A 202 18.80 3.37 28.16
C SER A 202 20.07 4.02 28.69
N LYS A 203 21.14 4.05 27.89
CA LYS A 203 22.40 4.74 28.25
C LYS A 203 22.25 6.26 28.35
N GLN A 204 21.19 6.81 27.75
CA GLN A 204 20.83 8.23 27.82
C GLN A 204 19.73 8.51 28.85
N SER A 205 19.44 7.55 29.74
CA SER A 205 18.36 7.66 30.73
C SER A 205 16.98 7.93 30.11
N MET A 206 16.76 7.48 28.88
CA MET A 206 15.48 7.63 28.19
C MET A 206 14.59 6.41 28.40
N TYR A 207 13.37 6.67 28.89
CA TYR A 207 12.29 5.71 29.02
C TYR A 207 11.46 5.64 27.73
N LEU A 208 11.48 4.50 27.04
CA LEU A 208 10.68 4.32 25.83
C LEU A 208 9.21 4.06 26.17
N THR A 209 8.32 4.69 25.41
CA THR A 209 6.86 4.52 25.42
C THR A 209 6.40 4.09 24.04
N ASP A 210 5.10 3.88 23.84
CA ASP A 210 4.56 3.57 22.50
C ASP A 210 4.77 4.69 21.47
N PHE A 211 4.92 5.94 21.93
CA PHE A 211 4.96 7.15 21.10
C PHE A 211 6.33 7.82 21.02
N GLY A 212 7.34 7.34 21.77
CA GLY A 212 8.69 7.91 21.75
C GLY A 212 9.42 7.68 23.06
N GLY A 213 10.61 8.28 23.19
CA GLY A 213 11.35 8.28 24.45
C GLY A 213 11.02 9.52 25.28
N LEU A 214 10.83 9.32 26.58
CA LEU A 214 10.75 10.36 27.60
C LEU A 214 12.05 10.38 28.38
N ASP A 215 12.51 11.56 28.77
CA ASP A 215 13.60 11.66 29.73
C ASP A 215 13.10 11.16 31.09
N LEU A 216 13.82 10.26 31.75
CA LEU A 216 13.41 9.68 33.03
C LEU A 216 13.14 10.74 34.11
N GLU A 217 13.82 11.89 34.05
CA GLU A 217 13.63 12.98 35.02
C GLU A 217 12.37 13.83 34.72
N SER A 218 11.78 13.68 33.53
CA SER A 218 10.72 14.57 33.03
C SER A 218 9.29 14.15 33.38
N PHE A 219 9.09 12.99 34.01
CA PHE A 219 7.77 12.45 34.32
C PHE A 219 7.75 11.73 35.67
N SER A 220 6.57 11.65 36.28
CA SER A 220 6.38 11.06 37.61
C SER A 220 5.66 9.71 37.59
N GLU A 221 4.84 9.45 36.57
CA GLU A 221 4.03 8.24 36.45
C GLU A 221 4.63 7.27 35.42
N LYS A 222 4.64 5.96 35.69
CA LYS A 222 5.09 4.94 34.72
C LYS A 222 3.92 4.53 33.80
N PRO A 223 3.83 4.99 32.54
CA PRO A 223 2.72 4.65 31.65
C PRO A 223 2.90 3.25 31.03
N CYS A 224 3.25 2.24 31.83
CA CYS A 224 3.49 0.87 31.37
C CYS A 224 3.22 -0.14 32.49
N PHE A 225 2.73 -1.32 32.09
CA PHE A 225 2.42 -2.45 32.97
C PHE A 225 3.35 -3.66 32.76
N CYS A 226 4.56 -3.44 32.23
CA CYS A 226 5.53 -4.53 32.08
C CYS A 226 6.04 -5.00 33.46
N GLU A 227 6.64 -6.20 33.51
CA GLU A 227 7.17 -6.78 34.75
C GLU A 227 8.12 -5.82 35.48
N VAL A 228 8.99 -5.13 34.72
CA VAL A 228 9.93 -4.15 35.26
C VAL A 228 9.22 -2.95 35.87
N CYS A 229 8.26 -2.34 35.16
CA CYS A 229 7.56 -1.16 35.66
C CYS A 229 6.69 -1.48 36.88
N ASN A 230 6.21 -2.72 37.01
CA ASN A 230 5.48 -3.18 38.18
C ASN A 230 6.39 -3.56 39.36
N SER A 231 7.65 -3.95 39.10
CA SER A 231 8.58 -4.37 40.15
C SER A 231 9.30 -3.22 40.85
N VAL A 232 9.39 -2.05 40.22
CA VAL A 232 10.03 -0.86 40.80
C VAL A 232 9.01 0.06 41.44
N ASN A 233 9.32 0.70 42.56
CA ASN A 233 8.42 1.70 43.14
C ASN A 233 8.71 3.09 42.57
N GLN A 234 9.99 3.47 42.54
CA GLN A 234 10.46 4.76 42.02
C GLN A 234 11.09 4.62 40.63
N LEU A 235 11.05 5.69 39.82
CA LEU A 235 11.58 5.68 38.44
C LEU A 235 13.10 5.54 38.36
N ASN A 236 13.83 6.13 39.30
CA ASN A 236 15.29 6.05 39.38
C ASN A 236 15.81 4.62 39.59
N GLU A 237 15.01 3.73 40.19
CA GLU A 237 15.32 2.31 40.33
C GLU A 237 15.49 1.62 38.95
N LEU A 238 14.91 2.17 37.87
CA LEU A 238 15.10 1.66 36.52
C LEU A 238 16.55 1.75 36.05
N LEU A 239 17.37 2.64 36.61
CA LEU A 239 18.78 2.75 36.28
C LEU A 239 19.63 1.65 36.94
N LEU A 240 19.06 0.89 37.88
CA LEU A 240 19.77 -0.18 38.55
C LEU A 240 19.97 -1.38 37.62
N PRO A 241 21.09 -2.11 37.77
CA PRO A 241 21.28 -3.38 37.10
C PRO A 241 20.22 -4.41 37.48
N ASP A 242 19.87 -5.26 36.54
CA ASP A 242 18.92 -6.33 36.74
C ASP A 242 19.54 -7.50 37.50
N SER A 243 18.80 -8.05 38.45
CA SER A 243 19.24 -9.15 39.32
C SER A 243 19.56 -10.46 38.58
N LYS A 244 18.87 -10.76 37.48
CA LYS A 244 19.10 -11.95 36.62
C LYS A 244 20.17 -11.71 35.56
N SER A 245 20.47 -10.46 35.24
CA SER A 245 21.48 -10.09 34.22
C SER A 245 22.21 -8.82 34.69
N PRO A 246 23.23 -8.97 35.55
CA PRO A 246 23.89 -7.86 36.26
C PRO A 246 24.54 -6.80 35.35
N ASP A 247 24.74 -7.11 34.07
CA ASP A 247 25.33 -6.18 33.09
C ASP A 247 24.28 -5.32 32.36
N GLN A 248 22.98 -5.55 32.57
CA GLN A 248 21.88 -4.80 31.94
C GLN A 248 21.08 -4.04 32.98
N THR A 249 20.63 -2.82 32.67
CA THR A 249 19.74 -2.07 33.55
C THR A 249 18.28 -2.52 33.42
N LEU A 250 17.48 -2.31 34.47
CA LEU A 250 16.03 -2.51 34.41
C LEU A 250 15.39 -1.66 33.30
N LEU A 251 15.88 -0.43 33.09
CA LEU A 251 15.49 0.45 31.99
C LEU A 251 15.75 -0.18 30.62
N GLU A 252 16.90 -0.83 30.43
CA GLU A 252 17.21 -1.56 29.19
C GLU A 252 16.23 -2.69 28.93
N LYS A 253 15.85 -3.45 29.96
CA LYS A 253 14.83 -4.49 29.82
C LYS A 253 13.46 -3.94 29.47
N HIS A 254 13.05 -2.86 30.13
CA HIS A 254 11.82 -2.15 29.80
C HIS A 254 11.84 -1.66 28.34
N ASN A 255 12.91 -0.99 27.92
CA ASN A 255 13.04 -0.48 26.55
C ASN A 255 13.03 -1.61 25.51
N LYS A 256 13.72 -2.73 25.78
CA LYS A 256 13.67 -3.95 24.94
C LYS A 256 12.26 -4.54 24.86
N TRP A 257 11.49 -4.49 25.96
CA TRP A 257 10.09 -4.92 25.97
C TRP A 257 9.22 -4.04 25.06
N ILE A 258 9.39 -2.71 25.11
CA ILE A 258 8.62 -1.75 24.29
C ILE A 258 8.86 -1.96 22.79
N VAL A 259 10.13 -2.09 22.37
CA VAL A 259 10.43 -2.32 20.96
C VAL A 259 9.96 -3.70 20.49
N THR A 260 10.00 -4.72 21.36
CA THR A 260 9.43 -6.05 21.07
C THR A 260 7.92 -6.00 20.91
N LYS A 261 7.21 -5.26 21.78
CA LYS A 261 5.78 -4.98 21.64
C LYS A 261 5.49 -4.31 20.29
N LYS A 262 6.29 -3.31 19.89
CA LYS A 262 6.12 -2.59 18.63
C LYS A 262 6.15 -3.52 17.40
N ILE A 263 7.10 -4.46 17.34
CA ILE A 263 7.16 -5.48 16.27
C ILE A 263 5.95 -6.43 16.29
N ARG A 264 5.44 -6.78 17.48
CA ARG A 264 4.22 -7.61 17.59
C ARG A 264 3.00 -6.86 17.06
N GLU A 265 2.87 -5.57 17.33
CA GLU A 265 1.80 -4.71 16.78
C GLU A 265 1.83 -4.65 15.26
N ILE A 266 3.01 -4.41 14.66
CA ILE A 266 3.20 -4.41 13.20
C ILE A 266 2.79 -5.77 12.60
N ARG A 267 3.28 -6.88 13.16
CA ARG A 267 2.93 -8.23 12.68
C ARG A 267 1.43 -8.54 12.83
N ASN A 268 0.81 -8.08 13.91
CA ASN A 268 -0.64 -8.23 14.10
C ASN A 268 -1.42 -7.45 13.02
N ALA A 269 -1.02 -6.20 12.76
CA ALA A 269 -1.66 -5.38 11.73
C ALA A 269 -1.51 -5.97 10.32
N LEU A 270 -0.35 -6.55 10.00
CA LEU A 270 -0.10 -7.29 8.77
C LEU A 270 -1.01 -8.53 8.65
N ARG A 271 -1.10 -9.36 9.70
CA ARG A 271 -1.98 -10.56 9.71
C ARG A 271 -3.45 -10.20 9.53
N ASN A 272 -3.87 -9.03 10.01
CA ASN A 272 -5.22 -8.51 9.87
C ASN A 272 -5.44 -7.73 8.56
N ASN A 273 -4.45 -7.65 7.67
CA ASN A 273 -4.49 -6.89 6.41
C ASN A 273 -4.82 -5.39 6.57
N ASP A 274 -4.38 -4.79 7.68
CA ASP A 274 -4.69 -3.40 8.05
C ASP A 274 -3.48 -2.64 8.63
N LEU A 275 -2.27 -2.92 8.12
CA LEU A 275 -1.06 -2.17 8.48
C LEU A 275 -1.24 -0.66 8.27
N ARG A 276 -1.96 -0.27 7.21
CA ARG A 276 -2.23 1.13 6.90
C ARG A 276 -2.92 1.89 8.03
N SER A 277 -3.92 1.31 8.69
CA SER A 277 -4.58 1.99 9.82
C SER A 277 -3.67 2.13 11.03
N TYR A 278 -2.79 1.17 11.25
CA TYR A 278 -1.79 1.27 12.31
C TYR A 278 -0.76 2.37 12.01
N VAL A 279 -0.32 2.50 10.76
CA VAL A 279 0.54 3.60 10.32
C VAL A 279 -0.15 4.95 10.50
N GLU A 280 -1.42 5.08 10.11
CA GLU A 280 -2.21 6.31 10.30
C GLU A 280 -2.34 6.72 11.77
N GLN A 281 -2.47 5.76 12.70
CA GLN A 281 -2.43 6.05 14.15
C GLN A 281 -1.08 6.61 14.61
N MET A 282 0.01 6.19 13.96
CA MET A 282 1.37 6.53 14.35
C MET A 282 1.89 7.82 13.72
N ILE A 283 1.16 8.50 12.83
CA ILE A 283 1.63 9.71 12.14
C ILE A 283 1.93 10.87 13.11
N HIS A 284 1.26 10.89 14.26
CA HIS A 284 1.47 11.91 15.29
C HIS A 284 2.65 11.60 16.22
N SER A 285 3.28 10.43 16.09
CA SER A 285 4.42 10.06 16.95
C SER A 285 5.69 10.85 16.63
N ASN A 286 5.90 11.24 15.36
CA ASN A 286 7.04 12.06 14.95
C ASN A 286 6.82 12.64 13.54
N VAL A 287 7.54 13.72 13.23
CA VAL A 287 7.44 14.46 11.97
C VAL A 287 7.79 13.59 10.76
N PHE A 288 8.78 12.70 10.89
CA PHE A 288 9.18 11.82 9.79
C PHE A 288 8.05 10.88 9.36
N THR A 289 7.36 10.23 10.30
CA THR A 289 6.27 9.30 9.99
C THR A 289 5.14 10.01 9.22
N GLY A 290 4.70 11.18 9.69
CA GLY A 290 3.67 11.96 9.00
C GLY A 290 4.10 12.41 7.59
N ALA A 291 5.32 12.92 7.44
CA ALA A 291 5.85 13.31 6.14
C ALA A 291 6.04 12.12 5.19
N ALA A 292 6.51 10.99 5.72
CA ALA A 292 6.77 9.80 4.93
C ALA A 292 5.48 9.20 4.36
N LEU A 293 4.40 9.19 5.14
CA LEU A 293 3.09 8.76 4.63
C LEU A 293 2.64 9.62 3.44
N ARG A 294 2.73 10.96 3.57
CA ARG A 294 2.37 11.91 2.51
C ARG A 294 3.19 11.70 1.24
N LEU A 295 4.48 11.45 1.39
CA LEU A 295 5.40 11.24 0.27
C LEU A 295 5.16 9.90 -0.43
N LEU A 296 4.92 8.84 0.33
CA LEU A 296 4.56 7.53 -0.23
C LEU A 296 3.27 7.63 -1.04
N ASP A 297 2.24 8.24 -0.46
CA ASP A 297 0.93 8.41 -1.09
C ASP A 297 0.96 9.31 -2.33
N LYS A 298 1.83 10.33 -2.35
CA LYS A 298 1.90 11.28 -3.47
C LYS A 298 2.86 10.86 -4.57
N GLN A 299 3.98 10.23 -4.23
CA GLN A 299 5.11 10.02 -5.15
C GLN A 299 5.41 8.56 -5.43
N HIS A 300 4.99 7.64 -4.56
CA HIS A 300 5.30 6.21 -4.66
C HIS A 300 4.05 5.33 -4.59
N ASN A 301 2.87 5.89 -4.83
CA ASN A 301 1.58 5.23 -4.68
C ASN A 301 1.47 3.97 -5.55
N ASP A 302 1.97 4.02 -6.79
CA ASP A 302 1.86 2.90 -7.73
C ASP A 302 2.50 1.62 -7.19
N VAL A 303 3.64 1.75 -6.50
CA VAL A 303 4.34 0.61 -5.88
C VAL A 303 3.46 0.01 -4.78
N ILE A 304 2.92 0.87 -3.91
CA ILE A 304 2.05 0.43 -2.81
C ILE A 304 0.75 -0.18 -3.33
N ILE A 305 0.10 0.44 -4.33
CA ILE A 305 -1.11 -0.06 -4.99
C ILE A 305 -0.88 -1.43 -5.62
N SER A 306 0.24 -1.61 -6.33
CA SER A 306 0.56 -2.87 -7.01
C SER A 306 0.65 -4.06 -6.05
N ARG A 307 1.09 -3.82 -4.81
CA ARG A 307 1.25 -4.83 -3.75
C ARG A 307 0.10 -4.86 -2.74
N THR A 308 -0.90 -3.99 -2.90
CA THR A 308 -2.07 -3.98 -2.02
C THR A 308 -3.14 -4.94 -2.56
N PRO A 309 -3.68 -5.86 -1.75
CA PRO A 309 -4.77 -6.73 -2.16
C PRO A 309 -5.96 -5.98 -2.75
N THR A 310 -6.44 -6.42 -3.92
CA THR A 310 -7.64 -5.85 -4.56
C THR A 310 -8.91 -6.17 -3.80
N TRP A 311 -9.02 -7.36 -3.20
CA TRP A 311 -10.24 -7.87 -2.61
C TRP A 311 -10.00 -8.22 -1.15
N LYS A 312 -10.58 -7.43 -0.25
CA LYS A 312 -10.52 -7.68 1.20
C LYS A 312 -11.92 -7.72 1.81
N THR A 313 -12.01 -8.30 2.99
CA THR A 313 -13.21 -8.28 3.83
C THR A 313 -13.07 -7.31 5.00
N SER A 314 -11.85 -6.80 5.26
CA SER A 314 -11.56 -5.83 6.30
C SER A 314 -12.22 -4.48 6.00
N LEU A 315 -12.86 -3.90 7.01
CA LEU A 315 -13.43 -2.55 6.96
C LEU A 315 -12.30 -1.51 6.88
N ILE A 316 -12.39 -0.60 5.91
CA ILE A 316 -11.50 0.56 5.82
C ILE A 316 -12.02 1.65 6.76
N LYS A 317 -11.20 2.07 7.71
CA LYS A 317 -11.51 3.24 8.54
C LYS A 317 -11.01 4.48 7.84
N HIS A 318 -11.94 5.34 7.45
CA HIS A 318 -11.67 6.63 6.84
C HIS A 318 -11.83 7.73 7.88
N ILE A 319 -10.78 7.97 8.66
CA ILE A 319 -10.86 8.87 9.83
C ILE A 319 -10.22 10.23 9.54
N THR A 320 -9.15 10.25 8.75
CA THR A 320 -8.34 11.45 8.51
C THR A 320 -8.25 11.76 7.02
N GLU A 321 -7.74 12.95 6.67
CA GLU A 321 -7.45 13.33 5.28
C GLU A 321 -6.47 12.38 4.57
N TYR A 322 -5.59 11.71 5.32
CA TYR A 322 -4.66 10.72 4.75
C TYR A 322 -5.38 9.47 4.25
N SER A 323 -6.59 9.23 4.74
CA SER A 323 -7.38 8.06 4.34
C SER A 323 -7.90 8.19 2.89
N TYR A 324 -7.99 9.40 2.31
CA TYR A 324 -8.37 9.60 0.89
C TYR A 324 -7.36 9.00 -0.08
N TYR A 325 -6.09 8.97 0.34
CA TYR A 325 -4.97 8.49 -0.47
C TYR A 325 -4.67 7.01 -0.26
N ARG A 326 -5.51 6.30 0.51
CA ARG A 326 -5.36 4.85 0.69
C ARG A 326 -5.38 4.13 -0.67
N PRO A 327 -4.51 3.14 -0.89
CA PRO A 327 -4.41 2.42 -2.16
C PRO A 327 -5.74 1.87 -2.68
N GLU A 328 -6.61 1.39 -1.78
CA GLU A 328 -7.91 0.82 -2.11
C GLU A 328 -8.90 1.88 -2.61
N ILE A 329 -8.87 3.07 -2.02
CA ILE A 329 -9.72 4.20 -2.39
C ILE A 329 -9.27 4.75 -3.75
N GLN A 330 -7.97 4.99 -3.90
CA GLN A 330 -7.37 5.49 -5.13
C GLN A 330 -7.60 4.52 -6.30
N GLU A 331 -7.44 3.21 -6.08
CA GLU A 331 -7.70 2.22 -7.12
C GLU A 331 -9.18 2.15 -7.50
N PHE A 332 -10.10 2.18 -6.53
CA PHE A 332 -11.54 2.19 -6.85
C PHE A 332 -11.89 3.39 -7.72
N GLN A 333 -11.45 4.59 -7.33
CA GLN A 333 -11.67 5.81 -8.10
C GLN A 333 -11.05 5.68 -9.51
N ARG A 334 -9.82 5.14 -9.62
CA ARG A 334 -9.15 4.87 -10.89
C ARG A 334 -9.94 3.91 -11.77
N ARG A 335 -10.42 2.78 -11.23
CA ARG A 335 -11.19 1.78 -12.00
C ARG A 335 -12.53 2.32 -12.47
N ILE A 336 -13.25 3.10 -11.66
CA ILE A 336 -14.47 3.77 -12.10
C ILE A 336 -14.15 4.80 -13.21
N ARG A 337 -13.08 5.58 -13.05
CA ARG A 337 -12.66 6.56 -14.05
C ARG A 337 -12.13 5.93 -15.35
N ASP A 338 -11.53 4.75 -15.31
CA ASP A 338 -10.89 4.18 -16.50
C ASP A 338 -11.72 3.06 -17.14
N ARG A 339 -12.55 2.36 -16.36
CA ARG A 339 -13.22 1.12 -16.80
C ARG A 339 -14.75 1.21 -16.86
N TYR A 340 -15.38 1.93 -15.93
CA TYR A 340 -16.84 2.06 -15.89
C TYR A 340 -17.37 2.95 -17.02
N GLN A 341 -18.46 2.53 -17.65
CA GLN A 341 -19.23 3.31 -18.61
C GLN A 341 -20.72 3.21 -18.28
N ILE A 342 -21.43 4.33 -18.46
CA ILE A 342 -22.88 4.31 -18.45
C ILE A 342 -23.35 3.58 -19.70
N TRP A 343 -24.22 2.60 -19.52
CA TRP A 343 -24.77 1.81 -20.61
C TRP A 343 -25.48 2.70 -21.64
N GLU A 344 -25.22 2.46 -22.94
CA GLU A 344 -25.81 3.26 -24.04
C GLU A 344 -27.36 3.20 -24.05
N SER A 345 -27.88 2.12 -23.47
CA SER A 345 -29.29 1.88 -23.28
C SER A 345 -29.93 2.85 -22.27
N LYS A 346 -29.14 3.54 -21.44
CA LYS A 346 -29.61 4.47 -20.39
C LYS A 346 -29.88 5.86 -20.98
N LYS A 347 -30.99 6.46 -20.55
CA LYS A 347 -31.44 7.80 -20.96
C LYS A 347 -31.57 8.76 -19.77
N VAL A 348 -31.65 8.23 -18.55
CA VAL A 348 -31.73 9.02 -17.33
C VAL A 348 -30.70 8.51 -16.32
N VAL A 349 -29.95 9.42 -15.71
CA VAL A 349 -29.16 9.14 -14.50
C VAL A 349 -29.89 9.75 -13.31
N VAL A 350 -30.06 8.98 -12.24
CA VAL A 350 -30.52 9.48 -10.94
C VAL A 350 -29.34 9.43 -9.97
N ILE A 351 -29.00 10.58 -9.41
CA ILE A 351 -27.97 10.74 -8.39
C ILE A 351 -28.66 10.68 -7.02
N PHE A 352 -28.23 9.76 -6.17
CA PHE A 352 -28.70 9.62 -4.79
C PHE A 352 -27.57 9.96 -3.79
N PRO A 353 -27.91 10.43 -2.58
CA PRO A 353 -26.94 10.58 -1.51
C PRO A 353 -26.59 9.21 -0.92
N CYS A 354 -25.48 9.12 -0.20
CA CYS A 354 -25.10 7.89 0.49
C CYS A 354 -25.95 7.63 1.75
N SER A 355 -25.67 6.50 2.42
CA SER A 355 -26.27 6.16 3.71
C SER A 355 -25.23 5.49 4.62
N ALA A 356 -25.46 5.48 5.94
CA ALA A 356 -24.57 4.83 6.89
C ALA A 356 -24.48 3.30 6.65
N ARG A 357 -25.61 2.64 6.40
CA ARG A 357 -25.65 1.20 6.13
C ARG A 357 -25.25 0.91 4.69
N LYS A 358 -24.26 0.02 4.53
CA LYS A 358 -23.77 -0.48 3.23
C LYS A 358 -24.00 -2.00 3.12
N PRO A 359 -24.18 -2.55 1.91
CA PRO A 359 -24.43 -1.84 0.65
C PRO A 359 -25.70 -0.98 0.74
N TYR A 360 -25.71 0.16 0.03
CA TYR A 360 -26.70 1.20 0.31
C TYR A 360 -28.13 0.77 0.03
N SER A 361 -28.35 -0.13 -0.94
CA SER A 361 -29.67 -0.72 -1.22
C SER A 361 -30.35 -1.35 0.00
N LEU A 362 -29.60 -1.74 1.03
CA LEU A 362 -30.12 -2.29 2.30
C LEU A 362 -30.41 -1.22 3.37
N SER A 363 -30.20 0.05 3.07
CA SER A 363 -30.54 1.17 3.96
C SER A 363 -32.00 1.57 3.85
N LYS A 364 -32.61 2.01 4.95
CA LYS A 364 -34.01 2.47 4.98
C LYS A 364 -34.30 3.59 3.96
N SER A 365 -33.32 4.46 3.70
CA SER A 365 -33.46 5.55 2.74
C SER A 365 -33.49 5.03 1.30
N HIS A 366 -32.54 4.18 0.92
CA HIS A 366 -32.50 3.61 -0.43
C HIS A 366 -33.62 2.60 -0.66
N GLU A 367 -34.10 1.88 0.35
CA GLU A 367 -35.32 1.07 0.24
C GLU A 367 -36.51 1.92 -0.25
N LYS A 368 -36.65 3.17 0.21
CA LYS A 368 -37.70 4.09 -0.27
C LYS A 368 -37.44 4.55 -1.70
N PHE A 369 -36.19 4.90 -2.05
CA PHE A 369 -35.82 5.28 -3.42
C PHE A 369 -36.11 4.14 -4.41
N LEU A 370 -35.70 2.92 -4.06
CA LEU A 370 -35.93 1.71 -4.85
C LEU A 370 -37.41 1.37 -4.95
N LYS A 371 -38.22 1.61 -3.91
CA LYS A 371 -39.69 1.50 -4.01
C LYS A 371 -40.25 2.50 -5.02
N THR A 372 -39.79 3.75 -5.02
CA THR A 372 -40.22 4.77 -6.00
C THR A 372 -39.82 4.40 -7.43
N LEU A 373 -38.58 3.96 -7.65
CA LEU A 373 -38.15 3.41 -8.95
C LEU A 373 -38.95 2.14 -9.30
N GLY A 374 -39.33 1.37 -8.28
CA GLY A 374 -40.24 0.24 -8.31
C GLY A 374 -41.64 0.56 -8.84
N SER A 375 -42.12 1.79 -8.65
CA SER A 375 -43.41 2.21 -9.19
C SER A 375 -43.36 2.54 -10.69
N ILE A 376 -42.16 2.71 -11.27
CA ILE A 376 -41.99 2.90 -12.72
C ILE A 376 -42.20 1.57 -13.44
N SER A 377 -42.88 1.61 -14.59
CA SER A 377 -43.11 0.45 -15.45
C SER A 377 -41.82 -0.34 -15.69
N ASN A 378 -41.84 -1.65 -15.45
CA ASN A 378 -40.66 -2.52 -15.61
C ASN A 378 -40.07 -2.43 -17.03
N LYS A 379 -40.90 -2.15 -18.04
CA LYS A 379 -40.48 -1.96 -19.44
C LYS A 379 -39.73 -0.64 -19.71
N LYS A 380 -39.66 0.26 -18.72
CA LYS A 380 -38.97 1.55 -18.81
C LYS A 380 -37.81 1.68 -17.82
N ARG A 381 -37.78 0.89 -16.75
CA ARG A 381 -36.71 0.94 -15.72
C ARG A 381 -35.31 0.75 -16.30
N GLY A 382 -35.16 -0.06 -17.34
CA GLY A 382 -33.86 -0.26 -17.98
C GLY A 382 -33.25 1.01 -18.59
N TYR A 383 -33.98 2.12 -18.71
CA TYR A 383 -33.44 3.41 -19.13
C TYR A 383 -32.82 4.23 -17.99
N ILE A 384 -32.99 3.80 -16.74
CA ILE A 384 -32.55 4.52 -15.55
C ILE A 384 -31.20 3.94 -15.09
N GLN A 385 -30.22 4.80 -14.90
CA GLN A 385 -28.95 4.51 -14.25
C GLN A 385 -28.95 5.16 -12.88
N GLU A 386 -28.57 4.41 -11.86
CA GLU A 386 -28.42 4.92 -10.50
C GLU A 386 -26.94 5.16 -10.20
N LEU A 387 -26.63 6.35 -9.69
CA LEU A 387 -25.32 6.71 -9.16
C LEU A 387 -25.46 7.18 -7.72
N ILE A 388 -24.63 6.66 -6.82
CA ILE A 388 -24.58 7.11 -5.43
C ILE A 388 -23.38 8.03 -5.25
N LEU A 389 -23.62 9.30 -4.91
CA LEU A 389 -22.59 10.28 -4.60
C LEU A 389 -22.20 10.15 -3.13
N THR A 390 -20.90 10.03 -2.84
CA THR A 390 -20.40 9.75 -1.49
C THR A 390 -18.94 10.15 -1.28
N SER A 391 -18.54 10.31 -0.03
CA SER A 391 -17.15 10.34 0.42
C SER A 391 -16.80 8.99 1.05
N PRO A 392 -15.58 8.46 0.87
CA PRO A 392 -14.43 9.02 0.14
C PRO A 392 -14.35 8.56 -1.33
N LEU A 393 -15.27 7.71 -1.79
CA LEU A 393 -15.17 7.04 -3.09
C LEU A 393 -15.61 7.90 -4.29
N GLY A 394 -16.24 9.04 -4.03
CA GLY A 394 -16.79 9.94 -5.03
C GLY A 394 -18.12 9.43 -5.57
N VAL A 395 -18.09 8.53 -6.56
CA VAL A 395 -19.31 7.99 -7.18
C VAL A 395 -19.28 6.46 -7.23
N ILE A 396 -20.38 5.86 -6.78
CA ILE A 396 -20.59 4.42 -6.80
C ILE A 396 -21.79 4.13 -7.73
N PRO A 397 -21.57 3.56 -8.91
CA PRO A 397 -22.64 2.96 -9.70
C PRO A 397 -23.36 1.88 -8.90
N ARG A 398 -24.69 1.80 -8.99
CA ARG A 398 -25.48 0.82 -8.21
C ARG A 398 -25.00 -0.60 -8.39
N GLU A 399 -24.59 -0.97 -9.60
CA GLU A 399 -24.08 -2.28 -9.95
C GLU A 399 -22.81 -2.66 -9.16
N LEU A 400 -22.07 -1.66 -8.67
CA LEU A 400 -20.81 -1.83 -7.95
C LEU A 400 -20.94 -1.60 -6.44
N GLU A 401 -22.15 -1.43 -5.90
CA GLU A 401 -22.33 -1.09 -4.48
C GLU A 401 -21.85 -2.19 -3.51
N ILE A 402 -21.84 -3.45 -3.95
CA ILE A 402 -21.39 -4.62 -3.17
C ILE A 402 -19.89 -4.90 -3.33
N VAL A 403 -19.24 -4.24 -4.29
CA VAL A 403 -17.85 -4.50 -4.69
C VAL A 403 -16.92 -3.81 -3.70
N TYR A 404 -15.87 -4.51 -3.23
CA TYR A 404 -14.87 -3.89 -2.36
C TYR A 404 -14.15 -2.72 -3.09
N PRO A 405 -13.93 -1.56 -2.43
CA PRO A 405 -14.28 -1.21 -1.05
C PRO A 405 -15.63 -0.49 -0.85
N ALA A 406 -16.50 -0.38 -1.87
CA ALA A 406 -17.78 0.33 -1.81
C ALA A 406 -18.67 -0.08 -0.61
N ALA A 407 -18.70 -1.37 -0.29
CA ALA A 407 -19.45 -1.88 0.86
C ALA A 407 -18.65 -1.93 2.18
N HIS A 408 -17.35 -1.62 2.17
CA HIS A 408 -16.40 -1.95 3.27
C HIS A 408 -15.59 -0.74 3.72
N TYR A 409 -16.24 0.39 3.95
CA TYR A 409 -15.59 1.53 4.57
C TYR A 409 -16.51 2.16 5.62
N ASP A 410 -15.90 2.84 6.59
CA ASP A 410 -16.58 3.62 7.61
C ASP A 410 -15.92 5.00 7.73
N ILE A 411 -16.73 6.03 7.96
CA ILE A 411 -16.30 7.43 7.96
C ILE A 411 -17.10 8.21 9.01
N PRO A 412 -16.50 9.14 9.76
CA PRO A 412 -17.24 10.05 10.62
C PRO A 412 -18.26 10.85 9.79
N VAL A 413 -19.56 10.67 10.09
CA VAL A 413 -20.64 11.38 9.40
C VAL A 413 -20.98 12.63 10.20
N THR A 414 -20.19 13.69 10.04
CA THR A 414 -20.45 14.99 10.68
C THR A 414 -21.34 15.90 9.85
N GLY A 415 -21.44 15.64 8.54
CA GLY A 415 -22.10 16.53 7.58
C GLY A 415 -21.17 17.58 6.98
N ASP A 416 -20.00 17.77 7.57
CA ASP A 416 -18.97 18.70 7.07
C ASP A 416 -18.10 18.00 6.02
N TRP A 417 -18.09 18.57 4.81
CA TRP A 417 -17.25 18.10 3.71
C TRP A 417 -16.01 18.99 3.58
N SER A 418 -14.83 18.40 3.72
CA SER A 418 -13.56 19.06 3.40
C SER A 418 -13.46 19.42 1.91
N HIS A 419 -12.61 20.38 1.58
CA HIS A 419 -12.42 20.80 0.18
C HIS A 419 -11.98 19.62 -0.71
N GLU A 420 -11.08 18.80 -0.18
CA GLU A 420 -10.57 17.59 -0.83
C GLU A 420 -11.69 16.58 -1.14
N GLU A 421 -12.62 16.36 -0.20
CA GLU A 421 -13.76 15.47 -0.43
C GLU A 421 -14.69 15.99 -1.52
N LYS A 422 -14.97 17.30 -1.50
CA LYS A 422 -15.81 17.93 -2.52
C LYS A 422 -15.15 17.77 -3.90
N GLU A 423 -13.86 18.05 -4.01
CA GLU A 423 -13.12 17.93 -5.26
C GLU A 423 -13.14 16.48 -5.79
N ILE A 424 -12.87 15.49 -4.94
CA ILE A 424 -12.91 14.06 -5.31
C ILE A 424 -14.31 13.68 -5.82
N ALA A 425 -15.36 14.05 -5.10
CA ALA A 425 -16.74 13.70 -5.46
C ALA A 425 -17.18 14.35 -6.77
N VAL A 426 -16.93 15.65 -6.95
CA VAL A 426 -17.26 16.39 -8.18
C VAL A 426 -16.48 15.82 -9.36
N LYS A 427 -15.16 15.66 -9.23
CA LYS A 427 -14.30 15.11 -10.30
C LYS A 427 -14.73 13.73 -10.73
N GLN A 428 -15.09 12.87 -9.78
CA GLN A 428 -15.54 11.52 -10.12
C GLN A 428 -16.90 11.52 -10.80
N LEU A 429 -17.83 12.37 -10.34
CA LEU A 429 -19.14 12.53 -10.97
C LEU A 429 -19.04 13.06 -12.39
N THR A 430 -18.20 14.08 -12.63
CA THR A 430 -17.99 14.63 -13.98
C THR A 430 -17.32 13.62 -14.91
N ASN A 431 -16.33 12.86 -14.42
CA ASN A 431 -15.71 11.77 -15.17
C ASN A 431 -16.71 10.68 -15.57
N VAL A 432 -17.66 10.33 -14.71
CA VAL A 432 -18.66 9.30 -15.01
C VAL A 432 -19.70 9.80 -16.01
N LEU A 433 -20.23 11.00 -15.81
CA LEU A 433 -21.29 11.56 -16.66
C LEU A 433 -20.79 11.94 -18.05
N SER A 434 -19.57 12.47 -18.18
CA SER A 434 -18.97 12.86 -19.47
C SER A 434 -18.77 11.67 -20.43
N LYS A 435 -18.68 10.45 -19.92
CA LYS A 435 -18.56 9.22 -20.72
C LYS A 435 -19.89 8.72 -21.31
N ALA A 436 -21.01 9.31 -20.92
CA ALA A 436 -22.29 8.89 -21.45
C ALA A 436 -22.35 9.18 -22.96
N LYS A 437 -22.44 8.13 -23.78
CA LYS A 437 -22.54 8.26 -25.24
C LYS A 437 -23.94 8.67 -25.73
N THR A 438 -24.90 8.75 -24.81
CA THR A 438 -26.28 9.12 -25.15
C THR A 438 -26.35 10.62 -25.46
N SER A 439 -26.76 10.97 -26.69
CA SER A 439 -26.88 12.36 -27.18
C SER A 439 -27.88 13.24 -26.41
N LYS A 440 -28.78 12.64 -25.63
CA LYS A 440 -29.77 13.31 -24.76
C LYS A 440 -29.89 12.61 -23.41
N LEU A 441 -28.83 12.62 -22.61
CA LEU A 441 -28.88 12.10 -21.24
C LEU A 441 -29.52 13.13 -20.30
N SER A 442 -30.61 12.75 -19.64
CA SER A 442 -31.19 13.55 -18.55
C SER A 442 -30.55 13.17 -17.21
N VAL A 443 -30.23 14.15 -16.37
CA VAL A 443 -29.68 13.93 -15.03
C VAL A 443 -30.65 14.47 -13.98
N ILE A 444 -31.07 13.59 -13.07
CA ILE A 444 -31.89 13.92 -11.90
C ILE A 444 -31.00 13.86 -10.66
N ALA A 445 -30.83 14.99 -9.98
CA ALA A 445 -30.16 15.08 -8.69
C ALA A 445 -31.20 14.94 -7.57
N HIS A 446 -31.37 13.73 -7.04
CA HIS A 446 -32.27 13.44 -5.91
C HIS A 446 -31.50 13.51 -4.59
N VAL A 447 -30.94 14.68 -4.30
CA VAL A 447 -30.03 14.95 -3.19
C VAL A 447 -30.45 16.21 -2.44
N SER A 448 -29.98 16.38 -1.20
CA SER A 448 -30.21 17.57 -0.36
C SER A 448 -28.91 18.06 0.27
N ASN A 449 -28.95 19.25 0.89
CA ASN A 449 -27.85 19.87 1.62
C ASN A 449 -26.57 20.01 0.77
N GLU A 450 -25.40 19.69 1.32
CA GLU A 450 -24.07 19.85 0.69
C GLU A 450 -23.97 19.09 -0.65
N TYR A 451 -24.69 17.98 -0.82
CA TYR A 451 -24.73 17.24 -2.08
C TYR A 451 -25.32 18.05 -3.24
N VAL A 452 -26.18 19.04 -2.95
CA VAL A 452 -26.71 19.97 -3.97
C VAL A 452 -25.60 20.83 -4.52
N GLU A 453 -24.69 21.33 -3.67
CA GLU A 453 -23.54 22.12 -4.12
C GLU A 453 -22.60 21.27 -4.99
N LEU A 454 -22.31 20.03 -4.59
CA LEU A 454 -21.51 19.10 -5.41
C LEU A 454 -22.13 18.89 -6.80
N CYS A 455 -23.46 18.72 -6.86
CA CYS A 455 -24.16 18.55 -8.14
C CYS A 455 -24.13 19.83 -8.99
N LYS A 456 -24.27 21.01 -8.38
CA LYS A 456 -24.17 22.31 -9.08
C LYS A 456 -22.78 22.54 -9.67
N ASP A 457 -21.74 22.18 -8.92
CA ASP A 457 -20.36 22.27 -9.39
C ASP A 457 -20.12 21.33 -10.59
N ALA A 458 -20.63 20.10 -10.52
CA ALA A 458 -20.57 19.16 -11.64
C ALA A 458 -21.38 19.65 -12.86
N GLU A 459 -22.57 20.23 -12.66
CA GLU A 459 -23.41 20.85 -13.69
C GLU A 459 -22.66 21.98 -14.42
N LYS A 460 -21.96 22.84 -13.67
CA LYS A 460 -21.12 23.92 -14.22
C LYS A 460 -19.96 23.38 -15.05
N GLN A 461 -19.26 22.36 -14.55
CA GLN A 461 -18.11 21.76 -15.26
C GLN A 461 -18.54 21.04 -16.55
N LEU A 462 -19.66 20.31 -16.52
CA LEU A 462 -20.17 19.55 -17.66
C LEU A 462 -20.95 20.41 -18.66
N LYS A 463 -21.35 21.63 -18.28
CA LYS A 463 -22.30 22.46 -19.04
C LYS A 463 -23.61 21.71 -19.31
N MET A 464 -24.09 20.97 -18.31
CA MET A 464 -25.28 20.12 -18.38
C MET A 464 -26.26 20.49 -17.28
N LYS A 465 -27.52 20.78 -17.64
CA LYS A 465 -28.54 21.15 -16.66
C LYS A 465 -29.07 19.92 -15.91
N PHE A 466 -29.04 19.97 -14.57
CA PHE A 466 -29.59 18.91 -13.74
C PHE A 466 -31.00 19.25 -13.25
N LYS A 467 -31.82 18.23 -12.99
CA LYS A 467 -33.15 18.39 -12.39
C LYS A 467 -33.12 17.97 -10.92
N TYR A 468 -33.49 18.86 -10.02
CA TYR A 468 -33.46 18.62 -8.58
C TYR A 468 -34.86 18.22 -8.10
N THR A 469 -34.97 17.10 -7.39
CA THR A 469 -36.27 16.51 -6.99
C THR A 469 -36.44 16.36 -5.48
N ALA A 470 -35.49 16.84 -4.68
CA ALA A 470 -35.69 17.00 -3.25
C ALA A 470 -36.49 18.28 -2.98
N SER A 471 -37.65 18.14 -2.35
CA SER A 471 -38.53 19.25 -1.97
C SER A 471 -38.11 19.97 -0.68
N SER A 472 -37.21 19.36 0.08
CA SER A 472 -36.65 19.87 1.35
C SER A 472 -35.34 19.13 1.65
N ASP A 473 -34.78 19.38 2.83
CA ASP A 473 -33.57 18.69 3.33
C ASP A 473 -33.74 17.17 3.46
N LYS A 474 -34.98 16.65 3.35
CA LYS A 474 -35.32 15.24 3.43
C LYS A 474 -35.69 14.65 2.07
N THR A 475 -34.71 14.05 1.41
CA THR A 475 -34.88 13.27 0.17
C THR A 475 -35.90 12.13 0.29
N THR A 476 -36.12 11.59 1.50
CA THR A 476 -37.06 10.46 1.72
C THR A 476 -38.49 10.86 2.10
N SER A 477 -38.81 12.16 2.04
CA SER A 477 -40.16 12.68 2.29
C SER A 477 -41.12 12.32 1.15
N SER A 478 -42.41 12.18 1.44
CA SER A 478 -43.42 11.83 0.43
C SER A 478 -43.45 12.83 -0.73
N ALA A 479 -43.29 14.13 -0.44
CA ALA A 479 -43.22 15.18 -1.45
C ALA A 479 -42.00 15.02 -2.38
N SER A 480 -40.80 14.77 -1.83
CA SER A 480 -39.59 14.53 -2.62
C SER A 480 -39.70 13.27 -3.49
N LEU A 481 -40.24 12.19 -2.93
CA LEU A 481 -40.42 10.93 -3.68
C LEU A 481 -41.47 11.08 -4.79
N SER A 482 -42.52 11.89 -4.59
CA SER A 482 -43.50 12.22 -5.64
C SER A 482 -42.84 12.99 -6.78
N LEU A 483 -42.07 14.05 -6.46
CA LEU A 483 -41.35 14.82 -7.48
C LEU A 483 -40.38 13.96 -8.29
N LEU A 484 -39.67 13.03 -7.63
CA LEU A 484 -38.81 12.06 -8.33
C LEU A 484 -39.60 11.18 -9.29
N TYR A 485 -40.73 10.64 -8.83
CA TYR A 485 -41.61 9.79 -9.64
C TYR A 485 -42.18 10.54 -10.85
N ASP A 486 -42.69 11.75 -10.63
CA ASP A 486 -43.31 12.57 -11.67
C ASP A 486 -42.29 12.97 -12.74
N GLU A 487 -41.08 13.37 -12.32
CA GLU A 487 -40.00 13.73 -13.23
C GLU A 487 -39.51 12.53 -14.05
N LEU A 488 -39.35 11.36 -13.40
CA LEU A 488 -39.01 10.12 -14.11
C LEU A 488 -40.08 9.75 -15.15
N ASN A 489 -41.36 9.81 -14.79
CA ASN A 489 -42.43 9.50 -15.75
C ASN A 489 -42.49 10.50 -16.90
N SER A 490 -42.24 11.78 -16.62
CA SER A 490 -42.15 12.84 -17.64
C SER A 490 -41.07 12.52 -18.67
N ILE A 491 -39.85 12.21 -18.24
CA ILE A 491 -38.73 11.91 -19.15
C ILE A 491 -38.95 10.59 -19.89
N LEU A 492 -39.49 9.57 -19.21
CA LEU A 492 -39.64 8.24 -19.77
C LEU A 492 -40.92 8.06 -20.60
N LYS A 493 -41.83 9.05 -20.63
CA LYS A 493 -43.16 8.96 -21.24
C LYS A 493 -43.11 8.46 -22.70
N ASP A 494 -42.26 9.08 -23.50
CA ASP A 494 -42.18 8.86 -24.95
C ASP A 494 -41.18 7.78 -25.36
N LEU A 495 -40.48 7.17 -24.40
CA LEU A 495 -39.55 6.09 -24.68
C LEU A 495 -40.27 4.77 -24.95
N LYS A 496 -39.84 4.08 -26.02
CA LYS A 496 -40.36 2.77 -26.38
C LYS A 496 -40.11 1.76 -25.24
N PRO A 497 -41.08 0.87 -24.95
CA PRO A 497 -40.87 -0.22 -24.01
C PRO A 497 -39.66 -1.09 -24.40
N LYS A 498 -38.84 -1.48 -23.43
CA LYS A 498 -37.74 -2.44 -23.63
C LYS A 498 -37.64 -3.42 -22.47
N THR A 499 -37.05 -4.59 -22.73
CA THR A 499 -36.73 -5.56 -21.69
C THR A 499 -35.58 -5.03 -20.83
N TYR A 500 -35.76 -5.05 -19.52
CA TYR A 500 -34.70 -4.70 -18.58
C TYR A 500 -33.92 -5.95 -18.17
N LEU A 501 -32.65 -6.02 -18.56
CA LEU A 501 -31.74 -7.14 -18.25
C LEU A 501 -30.81 -6.74 -17.09
N SER A 502 -31.38 -6.49 -15.91
CA SER A 502 -30.62 -6.00 -14.73
C SER A 502 -29.46 -6.92 -14.33
N ASP A 503 -29.67 -8.23 -14.38
CA ASP A 503 -28.64 -9.22 -14.02
C ASP A 503 -27.44 -9.12 -14.98
N MET A 504 -27.72 -8.95 -16.28
CA MET A 504 -26.68 -8.77 -17.28
C MET A 504 -25.91 -7.48 -17.07
N GLU A 505 -26.62 -6.37 -16.80
CA GLU A 505 -25.98 -5.10 -16.51
C GLU A 505 -25.06 -5.19 -15.30
N LEU A 506 -25.51 -5.85 -14.22
CA LEU A 506 -24.73 -6.10 -13.02
C LEU A 506 -23.49 -6.95 -13.29
N ILE A 507 -23.66 -8.13 -13.90
CA ILE A 507 -22.57 -9.08 -14.17
C ILE A 507 -21.50 -8.43 -15.06
N GLN A 508 -21.91 -7.82 -16.18
CA GLN A 508 -20.98 -7.22 -17.13
C GLN A 508 -20.27 -5.99 -16.52
N THR A 509 -20.96 -5.18 -15.71
CA THR A 509 -20.34 -4.03 -15.04
C THR A 509 -19.30 -4.47 -14.01
N ILE A 510 -19.57 -5.53 -13.23
CA ILE A 510 -18.58 -6.11 -12.31
C ILE A 510 -17.37 -6.66 -13.06
N ALA A 511 -17.59 -7.37 -14.18
CA ALA A 511 -16.52 -7.89 -15.02
C ALA A 511 -15.68 -6.76 -15.62
N ASP A 512 -16.31 -5.68 -16.11
CA ASP A 512 -15.63 -4.50 -16.63
C ASP A 512 -14.79 -3.80 -15.55
N TYR A 513 -15.36 -3.64 -14.35
CA TYR A 513 -14.64 -3.08 -13.21
C TYR A 513 -13.40 -3.93 -12.85
N GLN A 514 -13.56 -5.24 -12.80
CA GLN A 514 -12.51 -6.16 -12.38
C GLN A 514 -11.42 -6.36 -13.44
N PHE A 515 -11.78 -6.49 -14.72
CA PHE A 515 -10.86 -6.92 -15.78
C PHE A 515 -10.61 -5.87 -16.88
N GLY A 516 -11.30 -4.73 -16.82
CA GLY A 516 -11.16 -3.64 -17.79
C GLY A 516 -12.38 -3.47 -18.68
N SER A 517 -12.52 -2.28 -19.27
CA SER A 517 -13.69 -1.90 -20.07
C SER A 517 -13.99 -2.90 -21.20
N ARG A 518 -15.29 -3.18 -21.41
CA ARG A 518 -15.87 -4.09 -22.43
C ARG A 518 -15.63 -5.58 -22.23
N ILE A 519 -14.84 -5.99 -21.24
CA ILE A 519 -14.62 -7.43 -20.97
C ILE A 519 -15.91 -8.13 -20.57
N GLY A 520 -16.81 -7.47 -19.83
CA GLY A 520 -18.10 -8.01 -19.45
C GLY A 520 -18.95 -8.41 -20.66
N GLN A 521 -19.02 -7.55 -21.68
CA GLN A 521 -19.77 -7.84 -22.91
C GLN A 521 -19.16 -9.01 -23.70
N GLU A 522 -17.84 -9.13 -23.71
CA GLU A 522 -17.14 -10.22 -24.39
C GLU A 522 -17.23 -11.55 -23.64
N MET A 523 -17.18 -11.50 -22.30
CA MET A 523 -17.23 -12.65 -21.41
C MET A 523 -18.65 -13.21 -21.25
N PHE A 524 -19.65 -12.34 -21.27
CA PHE A 524 -21.06 -12.70 -21.10
C PHE A 524 -21.88 -12.19 -22.29
N LYS A 525 -21.69 -12.79 -23.47
CA LYS A 525 -22.43 -12.45 -24.70
C LYS A 525 -23.89 -12.91 -24.67
N GLU A 526 -24.13 -14.05 -24.03
CA GLU A 526 -25.43 -14.70 -23.95
C GLU A 526 -26.17 -14.31 -22.67
N ASN A 527 -27.49 -14.51 -22.66
CA ASN A 527 -28.32 -14.09 -21.55
C ASN A 527 -28.04 -14.91 -20.28
N CYS A 528 -27.40 -14.27 -19.31
CA CYS A 528 -27.10 -14.83 -18.00
C CYS A 528 -28.06 -14.29 -16.95
N ARG A 529 -28.35 -15.10 -15.93
CA ARG A 529 -29.16 -14.71 -14.79
C ARG A 529 -28.44 -14.95 -13.48
N ILE A 530 -28.74 -14.13 -12.49
CA ILE A 530 -28.24 -14.33 -11.14
C ILE A 530 -29.23 -15.19 -10.36
N ARG A 531 -28.71 -16.26 -9.76
CA ARG A 531 -29.45 -17.05 -8.76
C ARG A 531 -28.74 -16.90 -7.42
N SER A 532 -29.50 -16.55 -6.39
CA SER A 532 -28.99 -16.45 -5.03
C SER A 532 -30.03 -16.96 -4.04
N LYS A 533 -29.54 -17.48 -2.91
CA LYS A 533 -30.33 -17.71 -1.69
C LYS A 533 -29.84 -16.71 -0.63
N PRO A 534 -30.65 -16.39 0.39
CA PRO A 534 -30.19 -15.55 1.50
C PRO A 534 -28.84 -16.07 2.05
N ASN A 535 -27.88 -15.15 2.25
CA ASN A 535 -26.52 -15.44 2.73
C ASN A 535 -25.68 -16.39 1.85
N GLN A 536 -26.03 -16.57 0.58
CA GLN A 536 -25.26 -17.37 -0.36
C GLN A 536 -24.63 -16.52 -1.47
N PRO A 537 -23.55 -17.01 -2.11
CA PRO A 537 -22.97 -16.36 -3.28
C PRO A 537 -23.99 -16.11 -4.39
N LEU A 538 -23.72 -15.11 -5.24
CA LEU A 538 -24.53 -14.86 -6.43
C LEU A 538 -24.00 -15.77 -7.54
N PHE A 539 -24.78 -16.80 -7.89
CA PHE A 539 -24.43 -17.74 -8.94
C PHE A 539 -24.84 -17.18 -10.30
N ILE A 540 -23.89 -17.13 -11.24
CA ILE A 540 -24.14 -16.71 -12.62
C ILE A 540 -24.53 -17.95 -13.41
N MET A 541 -25.77 -17.96 -13.90
CA MET A 541 -26.38 -19.08 -14.60
C MET A 541 -26.57 -18.76 -16.09
N LYS A 542 -26.13 -19.68 -16.94
CA LYS A 542 -26.38 -19.70 -18.39
C LYS A 542 -27.04 -21.03 -18.74
N ASP A 543 -28.25 -21.01 -19.31
CA ASP A 543 -29.01 -22.23 -19.67
C ASP A 543 -29.06 -23.31 -18.59
N LYS A 544 -29.28 -22.90 -17.33
CA LYS A 544 -29.26 -23.74 -16.11
C LYS A 544 -27.89 -24.29 -15.68
N LYS A 545 -26.82 -24.02 -16.42
CA LYS A 545 -25.42 -24.30 -16.03
C LYS A 545 -24.83 -23.10 -15.28
N GLN A 546 -24.08 -23.37 -14.20
CA GLN A 546 -23.33 -22.32 -13.50
C GLN A 546 -22.03 -22.04 -14.25
N ILE A 547 -21.80 -20.78 -14.62
CA ILE A 547 -20.60 -20.35 -15.36
C ILE A 547 -19.69 -19.42 -14.56
N GLY A 548 -20.14 -18.92 -13.41
CA GLY A 548 -19.35 -18.04 -12.54
C GLY A 548 -20.04 -17.78 -11.20
N VAL A 549 -19.31 -17.15 -10.29
CA VAL A 549 -19.79 -16.80 -8.94
C VAL A 549 -19.29 -15.41 -8.57
N ILE A 550 -20.19 -14.55 -8.09
CA ILE A 550 -19.82 -13.29 -7.43
C ILE A 550 -19.80 -13.55 -5.92
N HIS A 551 -18.66 -13.27 -5.30
CA HIS A 551 -18.47 -13.47 -3.87
C HIS A 551 -19.40 -12.53 -3.09
N PRO A 552 -20.19 -13.04 -2.13
CA PRO A 552 -21.27 -12.26 -1.49
C PRO A 552 -20.74 -11.11 -0.64
N THR A 553 -19.58 -11.28 0.01
CA THR A 553 -18.95 -10.24 0.81
C THR A 553 -18.21 -9.24 -0.06
N THR A 554 -17.20 -9.66 -0.84
CA THR A 554 -16.31 -8.73 -1.55
C THR A 554 -16.84 -8.22 -2.90
N GLY A 555 -17.91 -8.80 -3.45
CA GLY A 555 -18.40 -8.51 -4.80
C GLY A 555 -17.46 -8.96 -5.93
N LYS A 556 -16.42 -9.75 -5.61
CA LYS A 556 -15.44 -10.25 -6.57
C LYS A 556 -16.05 -11.30 -7.49
N LEU A 557 -15.83 -11.19 -8.81
CA LEU A 557 -16.13 -12.23 -9.78
C LEU A 557 -15.04 -13.31 -9.77
N THR A 558 -15.43 -14.54 -9.43
CA THR A 558 -14.57 -15.73 -9.48
C THR A 558 -14.66 -16.36 -10.86
N LEU A 559 -13.50 -16.54 -11.50
CA LEU A 559 -13.39 -17.15 -12.82
C LEU A 559 -13.64 -18.66 -12.75
N THR A 560 -14.22 -19.17 -13.83
CA THR A 560 -14.21 -20.57 -14.25
C THR A 560 -13.35 -20.69 -15.50
N LEU A 561 -13.04 -21.90 -15.97
CA LEU A 561 -12.40 -22.05 -17.28
C LEU A 561 -13.21 -21.39 -18.41
N GLU A 562 -14.55 -21.48 -18.35
CA GLU A 562 -15.42 -20.93 -19.39
C GLU A 562 -15.30 -19.41 -19.50
N THR A 563 -15.32 -18.70 -18.36
CA THR A 563 -15.12 -17.25 -18.30
C THR A 563 -13.65 -16.84 -18.48
N GLY A 564 -12.72 -17.71 -18.09
CA GLY A 564 -11.28 -17.52 -18.29
C GLY A 564 -10.86 -17.47 -19.76
N LYS A 565 -11.56 -18.16 -20.67
CA LYS A 565 -11.26 -18.14 -22.11
C LYS A 565 -11.22 -16.72 -22.68
N THR A 566 -12.18 -15.86 -22.33
CA THR A 566 -12.20 -14.47 -22.79
C THR A 566 -10.97 -13.70 -22.34
N LEU A 567 -10.50 -13.91 -21.11
CA LEU A 567 -9.30 -13.23 -20.61
C LEU A 567 -8.02 -13.76 -21.27
N ALA A 568 -7.95 -15.06 -21.53
CA ALA A 568 -6.86 -15.68 -22.28
C ALA A 568 -6.79 -15.11 -23.71
N GLU A 569 -7.92 -15.09 -24.43
CA GLU A 569 -8.04 -14.53 -25.80
C GLU A 569 -7.67 -13.05 -25.88
N LYS A 570 -7.93 -12.28 -24.81
CA LYS A 570 -7.67 -10.84 -24.73
C LYS A 570 -6.32 -10.51 -24.11
N GLU A 571 -5.55 -11.53 -23.72
CA GLU A 571 -4.26 -11.42 -23.04
C GLU A 571 -4.32 -10.49 -21.82
N LYS A 572 -5.34 -10.68 -20.99
CA LYS A 572 -5.55 -9.90 -19.76
C LYS A 572 -5.54 -10.80 -18.53
N TYR A 573 -4.94 -10.30 -17.44
CA TYR A 573 -4.81 -11.00 -16.17
C TYR A 573 -4.21 -12.41 -16.33
N PHE A 574 -3.27 -12.55 -17.25
CA PHE A 574 -2.60 -13.82 -17.55
C PHE A 574 -1.36 -14.02 -16.68
N VAL A 575 -1.08 -15.29 -16.40
CA VAL A 575 0.17 -15.80 -15.82
C VAL A 575 0.68 -16.87 -16.75
N LEU A 576 1.87 -16.65 -17.32
CA LEU A 576 2.52 -17.56 -18.24
C LEU A 576 3.39 -18.56 -17.47
N PHE A 577 3.05 -19.84 -17.60
CA PHE A 577 3.65 -20.97 -16.92
C PHE A 577 4.45 -21.82 -17.92
N ASP A 578 5.61 -22.32 -17.48
CA ASP A 578 6.58 -22.98 -18.36
C ASP A 578 6.20 -24.40 -18.80
N ASP A 579 5.42 -25.11 -17.97
CA ASP A 579 5.03 -26.50 -18.26
C ASP A 579 3.71 -26.58 -19.04
N GLU A 580 3.39 -27.77 -19.53
CA GLU A 580 2.15 -28.04 -20.27
C GLU A 580 0.95 -28.24 -19.35
N GLU A 581 1.14 -28.77 -18.14
CA GLU A 581 0.06 -29.10 -17.21
C GLU A 581 0.31 -28.60 -15.78
N LEU A 582 -0.77 -28.24 -15.07
CA LEU A 582 -0.69 -27.75 -13.70
C LEU A 582 -0.77 -28.87 -12.66
N GLU A 583 0.24 -28.96 -11.81
CA GLU A 583 0.24 -29.87 -10.65
C GLU A 583 -0.13 -29.17 -9.34
N GLY A 584 -0.64 -29.94 -8.37
CA GLY A 584 -0.95 -29.44 -7.03
C GLY A 584 -2.07 -28.39 -6.96
N SER A 585 -2.07 -27.55 -5.92
CA SER A 585 -3.09 -26.52 -5.67
C SER A 585 -2.54 -25.08 -5.66
N THR A 586 -1.25 -24.93 -5.98
CA THR A 586 -0.52 -23.67 -5.91
C THR A 586 0.52 -23.65 -7.03
N LEU A 587 0.53 -22.59 -7.82
CA LEU A 587 1.61 -22.29 -8.75
C LEU A 587 2.64 -21.41 -8.03
N PHE A 588 3.89 -21.84 -8.00
CA PHE A 588 5.00 -21.14 -7.37
C PHE A 588 5.66 -20.18 -8.36
N ALA A 589 6.22 -19.07 -7.86
CA ALA A 589 6.83 -18.02 -8.68
C ALA A 589 7.96 -18.54 -9.59
N VAL A 590 8.71 -19.54 -9.12
CA VAL A 590 9.78 -20.19 -9.91
C VAL A 590 9.31 -20.78 -11.24
N GLY A 591 8.03 -21.17 -11.35
CA GLY A 591 7.44 -21.68 -12.59
C GLY A 591 6.77 -20.62 -13.46
N VAL A 592 6.79 -19.35 -13.05
CA VAL A 592 6.18 -18.25 -13.80
C VAL A 592 7.24 -17.53 -14.63
N ASN A 593 7.05 -17.53 -15.93
CA ASN A 593 7.97 -16.86 -16.86
C ASN A 593 7.57 -15.39 -17.10
N ASP A 594 6.27 -15.12 -17.20
CA ASP A 594 5.74 -13.77 -17.39
C ASP A 594 4.35 -13.64 -16.78
N ALA A 595 3.94 -12.42 -16.46
CA ALA A 595 2.61 -12.14 -15.93
C ALA A 595 2.17 -10.72 -16.26
N ASP A 596 0.85 -10.54 -16.41
CA ASP A 596 0.27 -9.24 -16.70
C ASP A 596 0.53 -8.23 -15.55
N PRO A 597 1.23 -7.09 -15.78
CA PRO A 597 1.67 -6.18 -14.72
C PRO A 597 0.53 -5.50 -13.93
N GLN A 598 -0.70 -5.51 -14.45
CA GLN A 598 -1.89 -5.00 -13.75
C GLN A 598 -2.45 -5.98 -12.72
N ILE A 599 -1.96 -7.24 -12.68
CA ILE A 599 -2.32 -8.20 -11.64
C ILE A 599 -1.86 -7.68 -10.29
N ARG A 600 -2.78 -7.66 -9.32
CA ARG A 600 -2.51 -7.38 -7.92
C ARG A 600 -2.84 -8.59 -7.05
N PRO A 601 -2.32 -8.66 -5.82
CA PRO A 601 -2.69 -9.71 -4.88
C PRO A 601 -4.21 -9.85 -4.77
N THR A 602 -4.68 -11.09 -4.68
CA THR A 602 -6.08 -11.52 -4.66
C THR A 602 -6.87 -11.37 -5.96
N ASP A 603 -6.34 -10.81 -7.05
CA ASP A 603 -7.07 -10.78 -8.33
C ASP A 603 -7.30 -12.19 -8.88
N SER A 604 -8.41 -12.38 -9.60
CA SER A 604 -8.62 -13.61 -10.38
C SER A 604 -7.72 -13.56 -11.61
N VAL A 605 -7.04 -14.65 -11.91
CA VAL A 605 -6.09 -14.76 -13.03
C VAL A 605 -6.35 -15.99 -13.87
N VAL A 606 -5.96 -15.93 -15.15
CA VAL A 606 -5.86 -17.07 -16.05
C VAL A 606 -4.42 -17.56 -16.10
N ILE A 607 -4.22 -18.87 -16.12
CA ILE A 607 -2.91 -19.50 -16.22
C ILE A 607 -2.79 -20.09 -17.60
N LEU A 608 -1.77 -19.64 -18.34
CA LEU A 608 -1.50 -20.06 -19.71
C LEU A 608 -0.21 -20.86 -19.75
N ASN A 609 -0.15 -21.92 -20.55
CA ASN A 609 1.11 -22.64 -20.81
C ASN A 609 1.99 -21.87 -21.82
N LYS A 610 3.19 -22.41 -22.11
CA LYS A 610 4.12 -21.88 -23.13
C LYS A 610 3.52 -21.67 -24.53
N LYS A 611 2.46 -22.41 -24.89
CA LYS A 611 1.72 -22.28 -26.17
C LYS A 611 0.59 -21.23 -26.10
N ARG A 612 0.48 -20.52 -24.98
CA ARG A 612 -0.61 -19.57 -24.64
C ARG A 612 -2.00 -20.22 -24.57
N GLU A 613 -2.05 -21.51 -24.27
CA GLU A 613 -3.31 -22.23 -24.06
C GLU A 613 -3.73 -22.14 -22.59
N LEU A 614 -5.02 -21.98 -22.34
CA LEU A 614 -5.57 -21.90 -20.99
C LEU A 614 -5.49 -23.26 -20.29
N VAL A 615 -4.65 -23.36 -19.26
CA VAL A 615 -4.46 -24.57 -18.45
C VAL A 615 -5.11 -24.48 -17.06
N GLY A 616 -5.51 -23.28 -16.63
CA GLY A 616 -6.23 -23.12 -15.37
C GLY A 616 -6.63 -21.69 -15.05
N VAL A 617 -7.36 -21.54 -13.95
CA VAL A 617 -7.71 -20.26 -13.35
C VAL A 617 -7.43 -20.28 -11.86
N GLY A 618 -7.10 -19.13 -11.29
CA GLY A 618 -6.72 -19.03 -9.88
C GLY A 618 -6.83 -17.63 -9.32
N ASN A 619 -6.30 -17.45 -8.11
CA ASN A 619 -6.18 -16.16 -7.46
C ASN A 619 -4.70 -15.82 -7.27
N ALA A 620 -4.30 -14.63 -7.69
CA ALA A 620 -2.96 -14.11 -7.45
C ALA A 620 -2.68 -13.98 -5.94
N ILE A 621 -1.44 -14.30 -5.54
CA ILE A 621 -0.94 -14.13 -4.17
C ILE A 621 -0.04 -12.89 -4.10
N ILE A 622 0.77 -12.65 -5.14
CA ILE A 622 1.64 -11.47 -5.31
C ILE A 622 1.25 -10.69 -6.57
N SER A 623 1.85 -9.52 -6.79
CA SER A 623 1.58 -8.72 -8.00
C SER A 623 2.16 -9.39 -9.26
N GLY A 624 1.63 -9.07 -10.44
CA GLY A 624 2.14 -9.62 -11.70
C GLY A 624 3.63 -9.32 -11.92
N LYS A 625 4.05 -8.10 -11.57
CA LYS A 625 5.48 -7.73 -11.58
C LYS A 625 6.29 -8.66 -10.67
N ASP A 626 5.84 -8.86 -9.44
CA ASP A 626 6.57 -9.69 -8.47
C ASP A 626 6.56 -11.18 -8.87
N MET A 627 5.52 -11.68 -9.55
CA MET A 627 5.48 -13.06 -10.06
C MET A 627 6.61 -13.36 -11.05
N LYS A 628 6.95 -12.38 -11.90
CA LYS A 628 8.01 -12.48 -12.90
C LYS A 628 9.42 -12.43 -12.28
N GLU A 629 9.57 -11.66 -11.20
CA GLU A 629 10.89 -11.35 -10.63
C GLU A 629 11.28 -12.28 -9.49
N ALA A 630 10.31 -12.83 -8.75
CA ALA A 630 10.57 -13.71 -7.62
C ALA A 630 11.01 -15.11 -8.08
N LYS A 631 11.97 -15.69 -7.37
CA LYS A 631 12.50 -17.05 -7.63
C LYS A 631 11.96 -18.10 -6.67
N ARG A 632 11.17 -17.70 -5.67
CA ARG A 632 10.57 -18.59 -4.68
C ARG A 632 9.24 -18.07 -4.18
N GLY A 633 8.52 -18.94 -3.49
CA GLY A 633 7.25 -18.60 -2.86
C GLY A 633 6.04 -18.76 -3.79
N PRO A 634 4.84 -18.71 -3.23
CA PRO A 634 3.61 -18.99 -3.96
C PRO A 634 3.17 -17.77 -4.79
N ALA A 635 2.86 -17.97 -6.07
CA ALA A 635 2.44 -16.91 -6.99
C ALA A 635 0.91 -16.90 -7.20
N VAL A 636 0.31 -18.07 -7.42
CA VAL A 636 -1.14 -18.20 -7.68
C VAL A 636 -1.71 -19.38 -6.89
N LYS A 637 -2.83 -19.15 -6.20
CA LYS A 637 -3.65 -20.24 -5.66
C LYS A 637 -4.59 -20.74 -6.73
N ILE A 638 -4.37 -21.97 -7.22
CA ILE A 638 -5.15 -22.57 -8.30
C ILE A 638 -6.56 -22.88 -7.80
N LYS A 639 -7.57 -22.56 -8.62
CA LYS A 639 -8.99 -22.80 -8.33
C LYS A 639 -9.59 -23.89 -9.21
N GLN A 640 -9.24 -23.89 -10.49
CA GLN A 640 -9.70 -24.88 -11.46
C GLN A 640 -8.60 -25.09 -12.49
N LYS A 641 -8.43 -26.34 -12.93
CA LYS A 641 -7.49 -26.77 -13.99
C LYS A 641 -8.29 -27.21 -15.20
N ALA A 642 -7.71 -27.03 -16.39
CA ALA A 642 -8.32 -27.35 -17.69
C ALA A 642 -8.69 -28.82 -17.83
#